data_AF-A0AAD5VFE7-F1
#
_entry.id   AF-A0AAD5VFE7-F1
#
_cell.length_a   1.000
_cell.length_b   1.000
_cell.length_c   1.000
_cell.angle_alpha   90.00
_cell.angle_beta   90.00
_cell.angle_gamma   90.00
#
_symmetry.space_group_name_H-M   'P 1'
#
loop_
_entity.id
_entity.type
_entity.pdbx_description
1 polymer ?
#
loop_
_entity_poly.entity_id
_entity_poly.type
_entity_poly.pdbx_seq_one_letter_code
_entity_poly.pdbx_strand_id
1 'polypeptide(L)'
;MHLKRPVRSAALILSSCVLCTLNFSAMLRICRAEDGHLFQTNATLRDIERAGSLELFIHQETGFDQEAVLAYLSDGRRLTNSNVRDLAGAADQTIYVFNKFYLDFELEDVLRGLHIQPTLQPVVEESIPATPPFRPSQLAASYLRTARLHLEQINSLLTSIHYQHEAIRIATNSLDLHVLAIFDTFDSLAANSQRELERQAVLLEGLNADLELIKRVRIHVDFMSNAVRRAIEAGERHRTLGDYVSNDKMRAVAAGCARTHDDLKSRFELAEQAVLKLKEGTDIVRSSVSDRRLPDDAESSFRRSQALVEKITEFAAVLEGPTNNIDNVIHELKQLDNELRNEVHFIAEIKNEYTEQCIVTIRRISLLNNDVVQIPPVLTALQASFRGKNSFSHIQRLHNMLYAYGATVIEIVRRKEFSRFFFQRAQTILEVMAKLSASERKRRQVYRSEVHGQLPFDTRGMDDPVPTIDFSPSGSNDASYSLERADVDALVQVLDDLEQYAKASNDEVALRAVAECKASLGKLIVKMDGLEIGFDRIAERSPIEAEEQAYQELAEQLRATEEAKAHQEATFLEERASLQSEIQRLKKNLEQTSSSLSSDQERGNRLERELHQVRAQLDGDAKARRVLENRNADLASDIETQRVELERALADATNQSREAEHLRQELTQVKAEFEEVKTLETKNAGKVVALLEEQANNLRKLEDARARGEDLQAQIEAARAESDEVHQALKEASSEKDRLLRAQASEHDRIIRDHRAEADGDRAVLERQFFELKAVLETKERTIKDLKAEVEVANADAVGLREELQRVEHELRDARHTERILREDLRAGQDSRSDFEQRLEDGGRLLAQILDVAITFRDSHVKAMATAQAMTSHATSGRHAASTNMAESALSSGLRHSIIGHGHNEEAEPIDPSEPAAALEILRAFDHDHFLEVISKTGSTIRKWQKQCKEYRERAKGKISFRNFAKGDLALFLPTRNSVSKPWAAFNGQSETLLWYLPVILTDPR
;
A
#
# COMPACT_ATOMS: atom_id res chain seq x y z
N MET A 1 42.69 -19.17 52.23
CA MET A 1 42.97 -18.73 50.85
C MET A 1 41.66 -18.55 50.12
N HIS A 2 41.43 -17.35 49.58
CA HIS A 2 40.54 -16.98 48.47
C HIS A 2 39.13 -17.60 48.39
N LEU A 3 38.05 -16.83 48.64
CA LEU A 3 37.40 -15.88 47.71
C LEU A 3 35.92 -15.62 48.12
N LYS A 4 35.56 -14.32 48.21
CA LYS A 4 34.28 -13.66 47.87
C LYS A 4 32.91 -14.14 48.44
N ARG A 5 32.36 -13.30 49.32
CA ARG A 5 31.00 -12.73 49.29
C ARG A 5 31.15 -11.18 49.23
N PRO A 6 30.20 -10.33 48.76
CA PRO A 6 28.81 -10.32 49.25
C PRO A 6 27.67 -9.79 48.32
N VAL A 7 26.45 -10.20 48.70
CA VAL A 7 25.18 -9.46 48.86
C VAL A 7 24.85 -8.31 47.89
N ARG A 8 23.85 -8.57 47.02
CA ARG A 8 23.01 -7.58 46.33
C ARG A 8 21.82 -7.20 47.23
N SER A 9 21.74 -5.97 47.71
CA SER A 9 20.50 -5.22 48.05
C SER A 9 20.87 -3.88 48.72
N ALA A 10 21.24 -2.87 47.93
CA ALA A 10 21.29 -1.44 48.31
C ALA A 10 21.78 -0.56 47.15
N ALA A 11 21.14 -0.60 45.97
CA ALA A 11 21.62 0.19 44.81
C ALA A 11 20.48 0.75 43.92
N LEU A 12 19.42 1.29 44.54
CA LEU A 12 18.33 1.95 43.79
C LEU A 12 17.82 3.26 44.41
N ILE A 13 18.50 3.81 45.42
CA ILE A 13 18.13 5.10 46.05
C ILE A 13 19.29 6.12 46.06
N LEU A 14 20.48 5.77 45.52
CA LEU A 14 21.65 6.66 45.50
C LEU A 14 22.09 7.12 44.10
N SER A 15 21.32 6.85 43.05
CA SER A 15 21.62 7.37 41.70
C SER A 15 20.88 8.67 41.33
N SER A 16 19.98 9.17 42.20
CA SER A 16 19.25 10.43 41.98
C SER A 16 19.75 11.62 42.82
N CYS A 17 20.81 11.44 43.64
CA CYS A 17 21.31 12.50 44.53
C CYS A 17 22.80 12.88 44.34
N VAL A 18 23.55 12.26 43.41
CA VAL A 18 24.99 12.57 43.22
C VAL A 18 25.30 13.21 41.87
N LEU A 19 24.29 13.43 41.01
CA LEU A 19 24.42 14.25 39.79
C LEU A 19 24.04 15.73 40.02
N CYS A 20 23.86 16.18 41.27
CA CYS A 20 23.43 17.54 41.60
C CYS A 20 24.54 18.45 42.17
N THR A 21 25.79 17.99 42.23
CA THR A 21 26.90 18.78 42.82
C THR A 21 28.22 18.58 42.08
N LEU A 22 28.18 18.68 40.75
CA LEU A 22 29.33 19.08 39.95
C LEU A 22 28.86 20.26 39.08
N ASN A 23 28.68 21.41 39.71
CA ASN A 23 28.66 22.70 39.01
C ASN A 23 30.06 22.91 38.43
N PHE A 24 30.33 22.31 37.28
CA PHE A 24 31.19 22.98 36.31
C PHE A 24 30.46 24.26 35.97
N SER A 25 31.02 25.40 36.39
CA SER A 25 30.55 26.72 36.01
C SER A 25 30.73 26.87 34.50
N ALA A 26 29.80 26.31 33.72
CA ALA A 26 29.78 26.48 32.28
C ALA A 26 29.34 27.92 32.02
N MET A 27 30.32 28.74 31.64
CA MET A 27 30.14 30.17 31.39
C MET A 27 29.37 30.30 30.08
N LEU A 28 28.18 30.88 30.14
CA LEU A 28 27.32 31.04 28.97
C LEU A 28 27.90 32.10 28.04
N ARG A 29 27.98 31.79 26.74
CA ARG A 29 28.56 32.67 25.74
C ARG A 29 27.45 33.24 24.86
N ILE A 30 27.35 34.55 24.77
CA ILE A 30 26.41 35.22 23.87
C ILE A 30 27.23 35.91 22.78
N CYS A 31 26.99 35.55 21.54
CA CYS A 31 27.64 36.11 20.37
C CYS A 31 26.65 36.98 19.61
N ARG A 32 27.01 38.25 19.39
CA ARG A 32 26.30 39.10 18.43
C ARG A 32 26.73 38.70 17.03
N ALA A 33 25.79 38.20 16.24
CA ALA A 33 26.06 37.59 14.95
C ALA A 33 26.60 38.59 13.91
N GLU A 34 26.19 39.86 14.02
CA GLU A 34 26.48 40.87 12.99
C GLU A 34 27.84 41.48 13.11
N ASP A 35 28.37 41.64 14.33
CA ASP A 35 29.68 42.23 14.59
C ASP A 35 30.66 41.20 15.14
N GLY A 36 30.21 40.01 15.53
CA GLY A 36 31.04 38.94 16.10
C GLY A 36 31.48 39.22 17.54
N HIS A 37 30.85 40.17 18.22
CA HIS A 37 31.22 40.52 19.58
C HIS A 37 30.73 39.46 20.58
N LEU A 38 31.65 39.00 21.43
CA LEU A 38 31.40 37.92 22.37
C LEU A 38 31.21 38.46 23.80
N PHE A 39 30.10 38.10 24.43
CA PHE A 39 29.80 38.38 25.83
C PHE A 39 29.89 37.08 26.62
N GLN A 40 30.78 37.04 27.60
CA GLN A 40 30.90 35.90 28.51
C GLN A 40 30.14 36.22 29.78
N THR A 41 29.10 35.44 30.05
CA THR A 41 28.20 35.67 31.19
C THR A 41 28.38 34.53 32.20
N ASN A 42 28.43 34.89 33.48
CA ASN A 42 28.45 33.92 34.59
C ASN A 42 27.05 33.37 34.90
N ALA A 43 26.08 33.63 34.02
CA ALA A 43 24.69 33.23 34.16
C ALA A 43 24.50 31.77 33.77
N THR A 44 23.62 31.08 34.49
CA THR A 44 23.22 29.70 34.18
C THR A 44 21.85 29.66 33.49
N LEU A 45 21.47 28.51 32.94
CA LEU A 45 20.12 28.26 32.40
C LEU A 45 19.00 28.72 33.37
N ARG A 46 19.21 28.52 34.68
CA ARG A 46 18.25 28.91 35.71
C ARG A 46 18.11 30.41 35.85
N ASP A 47 19.13 31.18 35.50
CA ASP A 47 19.09 32.64 35.55
C ASP A 47 18.34 33.21 34.35
N ILE A 48 18.39 32.55 33.19
CA ILE A 48 17.51 32.84 32.04
C ILE A 48 16.04 32.53 32.40
N GLU A 49 15.77 31.39 33.03
CA GLU A 49 14.42 31.04 33.50
C GLU A 49 13.90 32.02 34.58
N ARG A 50 14.79 32.59 35.42
CA ARG A 50 14.46 33.61 36.43
C ARG A 50 14.17 34.98 35.84
N ALA A 51 14.83 35.35 34.74
CA ALA A 51 14.58 36.60 34.03
C ALA A 51 13.18 36.62 33.39
N GLY A 52 12.55 35.46 33.20
CA GLY A 52 11.17 35.31 32.72
C GLY A 52 11.01 35.37 31.20
N SER A 53 11.99 35.90 30.47
CA SER A 53 12.07 35.90 29.01
C SER A 53 13.53 35.85 28.56
N LEU A 54 13.79 35.04 27.53
CA LEU A 54 15.07 34.90 26.85
C LEU A 54 15.49 36.23 26.21
N GLU A 55 14.55 36.92 25.57
CA GLU A 55 14.77 38.20 24.89
C GLU A 55 15.13 39.30 25.90
N LEU A 56 14.48 39.30 27.07
CA LEU A 56 14.79 40.22 28.16
C LEU A 56 16.18 39.96 28.76
N PHE A 57 16.57 38.69 28.92
CA PHE A 57 17.92 38.33 29.35
C PHE A 57 18.98 38.76 28.32
N ILE A 58 18.76 38.50 27.03
CA ILE A 58 19.67 38.91 25.96
C ILE A 58 19.76 40.44 25.87
N HIS A 59 18.66 41.16 26.05
CA HIS A 59 18.66 42.63 26.10
C HIS A 59 19.57 43.17 27.22
N GLN A 60 19.48 42.59 28.42
CA GLN A 60 20.31 42.99 29.57
C GLN A 60 21.81 42.78 29.32
N GLU A 61 22.18 41.71 28.62
CA GLU A 61 23.59 41.35 28.39
C GLU A 61 24.19 41.99 27.14
N THR A 62 23.41 42.16 26.05
CA THR A 62 23.92 42.61 24.74
C THR A 62 23.49 44.03 24.35
N GLY A 63 22.48 44.58 25.02
CA GLY A 63 21.90 45.89 24.71
C GLY A 63 20.96 45.92 23.50
N PHE A 64 20.68 44.78 22.84
CA PHE A 64 19.68 44.72 21.77
C PHE A 64 18.26 44.82 22.31
N ASP A 65 17.39 45.58 21.64
CA ASP A 65 15.98 45.67 22.01
C ASP A 65 15.33 44.28 22.05
N GLN A 66 14.44 44.05 23.02
CA GLN A 66 13.75 42.78 23.21
C GLN A 66 12.98 42.35 21.97
N GLU A 67 12.39 43.32 21.23
CA GLU A 67 11.63 43.04 20.02
C GLU A 67 12.52 42.72 18.80
N ALA A 68 13.82 43.04 18.88
CA ALA A 68 14.78 42.85 17.80
C ALA A 68 15.50 41.51 17.86
N VAL A 69 15.42 40.78 18.97
CA VAL A 69 16.25 39.60 19.23
C VAL A 69 15.77 38.36 18.47
N LEU A 70 16.68 37.77 17.69
CA LEU A 70 16.56 36.45 17.09
C LEU A 70 17.71 35.56 17.59
N ALA A 71 17.41 34.60 18.45
CA ALA A 71 18.40 33.73 19.06
C ALA A 71 18.49 32.35 18.38
N TYR A 72 19.70 31.88 18.15
CA TYR A 72 20.01 30.57 17.57
C TYR A 72 21.08 29.84 18.39
N LEU A 73 20.97 28.52 18.43
CA LEU A 73 22.00 27.64 18.96
C LEU A 73 23.04 27.32 17.89
N SER A 74 24.19 26.78 18.31
CA SER A 74 25.28 26.34 17.41
C SER A 74 24.87 25.24 16.42
N ASP A 75 23.77 24.53 16.65
CA ASP A 75 23.23 23.49 15.77
C ASP A 75 22.25 24.02 14.70
N GLY A 76 22.01 25.34 14.64
CA GLY A 76 21.08 25.94 13.67
C GLY A 76 19.63 26.03 14.13
N ARG A 77 19.29 25.52 15.32
CA ARG A 77 17.93 25.62 15.87
C ARG A 77 17.67 27.00 16.46
N ARG A 78 16.48 27.53 16.19
CA ARG A 78 16.01 28.77 16.80
C ARG A 78 15.71 28.53 18.28
N LEU A 79 16.26 29.37 19.14
CA LEU A 79 15.99 29.41 20.56
C LEU A 79 14.86 30.40 20.85
N THR A 80 13.90 29.97 21.66
CA THR A 80 12.70 30.70 22.08
C THR A 80 12.42 30.39 23.54
N ASN A 81 11.51 31.14 24.18
CA ASN A 81 11.08 30.89 25.55
C ASN A 81 10.56 29.46 25.80
N SER A 82 10.03 28.79 24.77
CA SER A 82 9.50 27.42 24.89
C SER A 82 10.57 26.33 24.93
N ASN A 83 11.73 26.56 24.33
CA ASN A 83 12.79 25.57 24.13
C ASN A 83 14.14 25.99 24.73
N VAL A 84 14.15 26.93 25.68
CA VAL A 84 15.36 27.40 26.39
C VAL A 84 16.16 26.22 26.98
N ARG A 85 15.48 25.15 27.41
CA ARG A 85 16.12 23.94 27.97
C ARG A 85 17.03 23.20 26.99
N ASP A 86 16.85 23.40 25.68
CA ASP A 86 17.71 22.79 24.66
C ASP A 86 19.15 23.32 24.73
N LEU A 87 19.35 24.50 25.33
CA LEU A 87 20.66 25.09 25.61
C LEU A 87 21.53 24.19 26.52
N ALA A 88 20.91 23.39 27.40
CA ALA A 88 21.64 22.46 28.25
C ALA A 88 22.20 21.25 27.47
N GLY A 89 21.65 20.98 26.28
CA GLY A 89 22.12 19.93 25.37
C GLY A 89 23.11 20.41 24.31
N ALA A 90 23.29 21.74 24.16
CA ALA A 90 24.26 22.32 23.22
C ALA A 90 25.69 22.14 23.73
N ALA A 91 26.60 21.71 22.86
CA ALA A 91 27.97 21.32 23.24
C ALA A 91 28.82 22.49 23.77
N ASP A 92 28.57 23.71 23.28
CA ASP A 92 29.36 24.91 23.57
C ASP A 92 28.61 25.96 24.40
N GLN A 93 27.31 25.74 24.69
CA GLN A 93 26.43 26.68 25.38
C GLN A 93 26.53 28.11 24.84
N THR A 94 26.69 28.24 23.52
CA THR A 94 26.76 29.53 22.83
C THR A 94 25.39 29.90 22.26
N ILE A 95 24.97 31.13 22.49
CA ILE A 95 23.78 31.72 21.89
C ILE A 95 24.22 32.74 20.84
N TYR A 96 23.86 32.50 19.59
CA TYR A 96 24.06 33.45 18.49
C TYR A 96 22.83 34.33 18.37
N VAL A 97 23.01 35.64 18.48
CA VAL A 97 21.94 36.62 18.53
C VAL A 97 22.01 37.49 17.28
N PHE A 98 20.91 37.54 16.55
CA PHE A 98 20.70 38.42 15.42
C PHE A 98 19.70 39.53 15.78
N ASN A 99 19.94 40.72 15.28
CA ASN A 99 19.12 41.91 15.40
C ASN A 99 18.25 42.06 14.14
N LYS A 100 16.97 41.80 14.31
CA LYS A 100 15.95 41.88 13.27
C LYS A 100 15.86 43.28 12.64
N PHE A 101 16.07 44.36 13.39
CA PHE A 101 15.91 45.72 12.86
C PHE A 101 16.95 46.05 11.79
N TYR A 102 18.13 45.41 11.81
CA TYR A 102 19.15 45.57 10.77
C TYR A 102 18.72 45.00 9.41
N LEU A 103 17.63 44.25 9.35
CA LEU A 103 17.01 43.79 8.12
C LEU A 103 16.10 44.87 7.50
N ASP A 104 15.49 45.70 8.34
CA ASP A 104 14.48 46.67 7.94
C ASP A 104 15.07 48.06 7.65
N PHE A 105 16.21 48.42 8.26
CA PHE A 105 16.89 49.70 8.04
C PHE A 105 17.68 49.74 6.72
N GLU A 106 18.04 50.95 6.26
CA GLU A 106 18.92 51.13 5.10
C GLU A 106 20.30 50.49 5.35
N LEU A 107 20.86 49.82 4.34
CA LEU A 107 22.11 49.05 4.48
C LEU A 107 23.26 49.93 4.93
N GLU A 108 23.39 51.11 4.32
CA GLU A 108 24.47 52.04 4.63
C GLU A 108 24.45 52.53 6.08
N ASP A 109 23.26 52.79 6.64
CA ASP A 109 23.13 53.25 8.02
C ASP A 109 23.49 52.16 9.03
N VAL A 110 23.10 50.91 8.75
CA VAL A 110 23.50 49.74 9.53
C VAL A 110 25.03 49.57 9.47
N LEU A 111 25.63 49.64 8.28
CA LEU A 111 27.07 49.50 8.12
C LEU A 111 27.85 50.63 8.80
N ARG A 112 27.38 51.88 8.74
CA ARG A 112 27.98 53.00 9.49
C ARG A 112 27.94 52.76 11.00
N GLY A 113 26.86 52.17 11.52
CA GLY A 113 26.73 51.84 12.94
C GLY A 113 27.63 50.67 13.40
N LEU A 114 27.93 49.73 12.50
CA LEU A 114 28.79 48.57 12.77
C LEU A 114 30.26 48.79 12.38
N HIS A 115 30.60 49.92 11.78
CA HIS A 115 31.94 50.22 11.30
C HIS A 115 32.93 50.35 12.46
N ILE A 116 34.03 49.61 12.39
CA ILE A 116 35.10 49.63 13.39
C ILE A 116 36.26 50.48 12.88
N GLN A 117 36.61 51.53 13.62
CA GLN A 117 37.83 52.30 13.38
C GLN A 117 39.04 51.66 14.09
N PRO A 118 40.21 51.59 13.45
CA PRO A 118 41.43 51.03 14.05
C PRO A 118 41.93 51.93 15.19
N THR A 119 42.07 51.36 16.38
CA THR A 119 42.56 52.08 17.57
C THR A 119 44.07 51.96 17.71
N LEU A 120 44.81 52.91 17.16
CA LEU A 120 46.28 52.92 17.30
C LEU A 120 46.72 53.47 18.66
N GLN A 121 47.66 52.80 19.30
CA GLN A 121 48.39 53.32 20.46
C GLN A 121 49.22 54.57 20.08
N PRO A 122 49.50 55.50 21.03
CA PRO A 122 50.34 56.66 20.77
C PRO A 122 51.72 56.26 20.25
N VAL A 123 52.38 57.16 19.50
CA VAL A 123 53.74 56.94 19.00
C VAL A 123 54.70 56.90 20.19
N VAL A 124 55.64 55.96 20.19
CA VAL A 124 56.66 55.85 21.24
C VAL A 124 57.62 57.04 21.11
N GLU A 125 57.56 57.98 22.04
CA GLU A 125 58.43 59.17 22.05
C GLU A 125 59.87 58.80 22.45
N GLU A 126 60.85 59.24 21.65
CA GLU A 126 62.29 59.02 21.91
C GLU A 126 62.92 60.10 22.79
N SER A 127 62.25 61.25 22.91
CA SER A 127 62.75 62.40 23.66
C SER A 127 62.31 62.34 25.12
N ILE A 128 63.18 61.82 25.99
CA ILE A 128 63.12 62.21 27.40
C ILE A 128 63.76 63.62 27.46
N PRO A 129 63.02 64.70 27.80
CA PRO A 129 63.64 66.00 28.02
C PRO A 129 64.67 65.86 29.14
N ALA A 130 65.86 66.42 28.89
CA ALA A 130 67.10 66.26 29.63
C ALA A 130 66.95 65.99 31.15
N THR A 131 67.74 65.01 31.62
CA THR A 131 67.93 64.52 33.02
C THR A 131 66.73 63.77 33.64
N PRO A 132 66.82 62.44 33.94
CA PRO A 132 67.98 61.56 34.13
C PRO A 132 68.30 60.71 32.85
N PRO A 133 69.25 59.73 32.83
CA PRO A 133 69.86 59.23 31.59
C PRO A 133 68.90 58.43 30.72
N PHE A 134 69.09 58.46 29.40
CA PHE A 134 68.44 57.56 28.43
C PHE A 134 68.53 56.12 28.93
N ARG A 135 67.37 55.47 29.14
CA ARG A 135 67.28 54.07 29.59
C ARG A 135 66.79 53.21 28.43
N PRO A 136 67.70 52.53 27.69
CA PRO A 136 67.33 51.63 26.60
C PRO A 136 66.27 50.61 27.00
N SER A 137 66.31 50.14 28.25
CA SER A 137 65.32 49.20 28.81
C SER A 137 63.90 49.75 28.94
N GLN A 138 63.72 51.06 29.18
CA GLN A 138 62.39 51.67 29.24
C GLN A 138 61.80 51.83 27.85
N LEU A 139 62.63 52.16 26.86
CA LEU A 139 62.23 52.28 25.46
C LEU A 139 61.86 50.89 24.88
N ALA A 140 62.69 49.88 25.11
CA ALA A 140 62.43 48.49 24.74
C ALA A 140 61.11 47.98 25.32
N ALA A 141 60.86 48.24 26.62
CA ALA A 141 59.61 47.87 27.28
C ALA A 141 58.38 48.60 26.69
N SER A 142 58.53 49.84 26.22
CA SER A 142 57.45 50.61 25.58
C SER A 142 57.06 50.04 24.23
N TYR A 143 58.04 49.72 23.37
CA TYR A 143 57.79 49.07 22.07
C TYR A 143 57.15 47.68 22.26
N LEU A 144 57.67 46.88 23.20
CA LEU A 144 57.11 45.57 23.53
C LEU A 144 55.66 45.65 24.02
N ARG A 145 55.36 46.62 24.91
CA ARG A 145 53.99 46.83 25.41
C ARG A 145 53.05 47.22 24.27
N THR A 146 53.47 48.15 23.43
CA THR A 146 52.68 48.64 22.30
C THR A 146 52.39 47.51 21.31
N ALA A 147 53.42 46.75 20.94
CA ALA A 147 53.30 45.62 20.03
C ALA A 147 52.36 44.52 20.57
N ARG A 148 52.42 44.21 21.87
CA ARG A 148 51.50 43.25 22.50
C ARG A 148 50.05 43.73 22.48
N LEU A 149 49.80 45.01 22.73
CA LEU A 149 48.44 45.58 22.68
C LEU A 149 47.87 45.55 21.25
N HIS A 150 48.68 45.87 20.25
CA HIS A 150 48.28 45.74 18.84
C HIS A 150 47.99 44.28 18.48
N LEU A 151 48.84 43.34 18.88
CA LEU A 151 48.60 41.92 18.64
C LEU A 151 47.31 41.41 19.31
N GLU A 152 47.03 41.83 20.53
CA GLU A 152 45.80 41.51 21.24
C GLU A 152 44.56 42.05 20.51
N GLN A 153 44.64 43.29 20.00
CA GLN A 153 43.59 43.87 19.17
C GLN A 153 43.37 43.09 17.87
N ILE A 154 44.44 42.74 17.14
CA ILE A 154 44.36 41.94 15.92
C ILE A 154 43.73 40.56 16.23
N ASN A 155 44.13 39.93 17.33
CA ASN A 155 43.54 38.66 17.77
C ASN A 155 42.04 38.78 18.10
N SER A 156 41.64 39.87 18.74
CA SER A 156 40.23 40.14 19.07
C SER A 156 39.39 40.32 17.79
N LEU A 157 39.89 41.08 16.82
CA LEU A 157 39.23 41.28 15.53
C LEU A 157 39.16 39.97 14.72
N LEU A 158 40.23 39.18 14.69
CA LEU A 158 40.24 37.86 14.06
C LEU A 158 39.17 36.93 14.67
N THR A 159 39.16 36.84 16.00
CA THR A 159 38.19 36.02 16.74
C THR A 159 36.75 36.44 16.43
N SER A 160 36.52 37.75 16.32
CA SER A 160 35.24 38.34 15.95
C SER A 160 34.82 37.99 14.51
N ILE A 161 35.74 38.00 13.53
CA ILE A 161 35.48 37.52 12.16
C ILE A 161 35.08 36.04 12.16
N HIS A 162 35.79 35.18 12.92
CA HIS A 162 35.45 33.76 13.01
C HIS A 162 34.04 33.55 13.58
N TYR A 163 33.64 34.35 14.58
CA TYR A 163 32.29 34.29 15.15
C TYR A 163 31.20 34.77 14.18
N GLN A 164 31.46 35.81 13.39
CA GLN A 164 30.55 36.23 12.31
C GLN A 164 30.39 35.13 11.27
N HIS A 165 31.50 34.52 10.84
CA HIS A 165 31.49 33.44 9.87
C HIS A 165 30.66 32.24 10.37
N GLU A 166 30.86 31.86 11.62
CA GLU A 166 30.08 30.80 12.25
C GLU A 166 28.59 31.15 12.34
N ALA A 167 28.26 32.40 12.69
CA ALA A 167 26.88 32.85 12.77
C ALA A 167 26.16 32.76 11.41
N ILE A 168 26.78 33.22 10.32
CA ILE A 168 26.18 33.11 8.97
C ILE A 168 26.03 31.64 8.57
N ARG A 169 27.00 30.78 8.92
CA ARG A 169 26.94 29.34 8.65
C ARG A 169 25.74 28.70 9.37
N ILE A 170 25.51 29.06 10.63
CA ILE A 170 24.35 28.62 11.42
C ILE A 170 23.04 29.07 10.76
N ALA A 171 22.94 30.34 10.35
CA ALA A 171 21.76 30.86 9.65
C ALA A 171 21.50 30.13 8.32
N THR A 172 22.56 29.84 7.56
CA THR A 172 22.48 29.12 6.28
C THR A 172 22.08 27.66 6.47
N ASN A 173 22.63 26.96 7.46
CA ASN A 173 22.24 25.60 7.80
C ASN A 173 20.76 25.52 8.18
N SER A 174 20.25 26.51 8.94
CA SER A 174 18.83 26.62 9.29
C SER A 174 17.96 26.74 8.04
N LEU A 175 18.35 27.61 7.10
CA LEU A 175 17.68 27.78 5.81
C LEU A 175 17.70 26.46 4.99
N ASP A 176 18.87 25.83 4.86
CA ASP A 176 19.04 24.60 4.09
C ASP A 176 18.12 23.47 4.59
N LEU A 177 17.96 23.31 5.91
CA LEU A 177 17.04 22.31 6.48
C LEU A 177 15.60 22.50 6.01
N HIS A 178 15.11 23.74 5.99
CA HIS A 178 13.76 24.05 5.55
C HIS A 178 13.61 23.93 4.02
N VAL A 179 14.61 24.40 3.28
CA VAL A 179 14.65 24.34 1.81
C VAL A 179 14.64 22.89 1.31
N LEU A 180 15.44 22.00 1.94
CA LEU A 180 15.45 20.57 1.61
C LEU A 180 14.08 19.92 1.83
N ALA A 181 13.41 20.22 2.94
CA ALA A 181 12.06 19.71 3.20
C ALA A 181 11.06 20.18 2.13
N ILE A 182 11.15 21.43 1.69
CA ILE A 182 10.31 21.95 0.61
C ILE A 182 10.59 21.22 -0.71
N PHE A 183 11.86 21.02 -1.08
CA PHE A 183 12.22 20.29 -2.30
C PHE A 183 11.73 18.86 -2.29
N ASP A 184 11.91 18.12 -1.20
CA ASP A 184 11.41 16.74 -1.09
C ASP A 184 9.89 16.69 -1.28
N THR A 185 9.15 17.63 -0.67
CA THR A 185 7.69 17.70 -0.84
C THR A 185 7.30 18.07 -2.26
N PHE A 186 8.00 19.04 -2.89
CA PHE A 186 7.73 19.46 -4.26
C PHE A 186 8.03 18.36 -5.27
N ASP A 187 9.19 17.70 -5.20
CA ASP A 187 9.58 16.64 -6.13
C ASP A 187 8.59 15.47 -6.10
N SER A 188 8.13 15.10 -4.89
CA SER A 188 7.10 14.07 -4.72
C SER A 188 5.75 14.46 -5.35
N LEU A 189 5.41 15.76 -5.32
CA LEU A 189 4.20 16.31 -5.91
C LEU A 189 4.34 16.48 -7.43
N ALA A 190 5.50 16.94 -7.90
CA ALA A 190 5.78 17.29 -9.28
C ALA A 190 5.62 16.10 -10.22
N ALA A 191 6.25 14.95 -9.90
CA ALA A 191 6.16 13.76 -10.73
C ALA A 191 4.72 13.25 -10.90
N ASN A 192 3.90 13.35 -9.86
CA ASN A 192 2.50 12.94 -9.91
C ASN A 192 1.62 13.96 -10.62
N SER A 193 1.86 15.25 -10.37
CA SER A 193 1.10 16.36 -10.95
C SER A 193 1.35 16.48 -12.44
N GLN A 194 2.60 16.35 -12.90
CA GLN A 194 2.94 16.36 -14.33
C GLN A 194 2.25 15.22 -15.09
N ARG A 195 2.32 13.99 -14.56
CA ARG A 195 1.62 12.83 -15.17
C ARG A 195 0.11 13.04 -15.25
N GLU A 196 -0.48 13.61 -14.20
CA GLU A 196 -1.92 13.89 -14.18
C GLU A 196 -2.30 15.03 -15.14
N LEU A 197 -1.50 16.09 -15.23
CA LEU A 197 -1.69 17.15 -16.22
C LEU A 197 -1.55 16.62 -17.65
N GLU A 198 -0.53 15.82 -17.94
CA GLU A 198 -0.34 15.17 -19.24
C GLU A 198 -1.54 14.28 -19.59
N ARG A 199 -2.00 13.45 -18.64
CA ARG A 199 -3.19 12.62 -18.81
C ARG A 199 -4.42 13.46 -19.14
N GLN A 200 -4.64 14.54 -18.41
CA GLN A 200 -5.77 15.46 -18.64
C GLN A 200 -5.69 16.12 -20.01
N ALA A 201 -4.50 16.53 -20.44
CA ALA A 201 -4.27 17.12 -21.76
C ALA A 201 -4.60 16.13 -22.89
N VAL A 202 -4.12 14.88 -22.79
CA VAL A 202 -4.42 13.82 -23.76
C VAL A 202 -5.93 13.55 -23.87
N LEU A 203 -6.66 13.52 -22.75
CA LEU A 203 -8.10 13.32 -22.75
C LEU A 203 -8.88 14.48 -23.39
N LEU A 204 -8.41 15.72 -23.21
CA LEU A 204 -9.04 16.89 -23.82
C LEU A 204 -8.78 16.94 -25.33
N GLU A 205 -7.57 16.61 -25.76
CA GLU A 205 -7.19 16.53 -27.17
C GLU A 205 -7.95 15.41 -27.90
N GLY A 206 -8.07 14.24 -27.27
CA GLY A 206 -8.75 13.06 -27.83
C GLY A 206 -10.27 13.11 -27.84
N LEU A 207 -10.91 14.09 -27.21
CA LEU A 207 -12.38 14.14 -27.09
C LEU A 207 -13.11 14.08 -28.44
N ASN A 208 -12.66 14.89 -29.41
CA ASN A 208 -13.33 14.95 -30.72
C ASN A 208 -13.16 13.64 -31.48
N ALA A 209 -11.96 13.06 -31.44
CA ALA A 209 -11.66 11.75 -32.01
C ALA A 209 -12.57 10.67 -31.40
N ASP A 210 -12.68 10.61 -30.07
CA ASP A 210 -13.52 9.65 -29.36
C ASP A 210 -15.00 9.78 -29.74
N LEU A 211 -15.52 11.01 -29.85
CA LEU A 211 -16.90 11.29 -30.26
C LEU A 211 -17.18 10.86 -31.71
N GLU A 212 -16.19 10.91 -32.61
CA GLU A 212 -16.34 10.43 -33.98
C GLU A 212 -16.21 8.90 -34.09
N LEU A 213 -15.32 8.29 -33.31
CA LEU A 213 -15.14 6.83 -33.27
C LEU A 213 -16.43 6.13 -32.79
N ILE A 214 -17.05 6.60 -31.71
CA ILE A 214 -18.25 5.96 -31.13
C ILE A 214 -19.48 6.05 -32.04
N LYS A 215 -19.54 7.05 -32.94
CA LYS A 215 -20.65 7.18 -33.92
C LYS A 215 -20.62 6.07 -34.96
N ARG A 216 -19.47 5.40 -35.15
CA ARG A 216 -19.24 4.39 -36.18
C ARG A 216 -19.41 2.96 -35.65
N VAL A 217 -19.35 2.77 -34.33
CA VAL A 217 -19.52 1.46 -33.69
C VAL A 217 -20.98 1.16 -33.47
N ARG A 218 -21.48 0.13 -34.17
CA ARG A 218 -22.85 -0.38 -34.01
C ARG A 218 -22.93 -1.24 -32.75
N ILE A 219 -24.03 -1.07 -32.01
CA ILE A 219 -24.31 -1.90 -30.84
C ILE A 219 -25.00 -3.18 -31.30
N HIS A 220 -24.62 -4.32 -30.71
CA HIS A 220 -25.26 -5.60 -30.97
C HIS A 220 -26.73 -5.60 -30.52
N VAL A 221 -27.63 -6.18 -31.32
CA VAL A 221 -29.09 -6.13 -31.12
C VAL A 221 -29.55 -6.70 -29.77
N ASP A 222 -28.81 -7.66 -29.21
CA ASP A 222 -29.13 -8.25 -27.91
C ASP A 222 -28.91 -7.33 -26.72
N PHE A 223 -28.10 -6.26 -26.85
CA PHE A 223 -27.95 -5.26 -25.81
C PHE A 223 -29.06 -4.20 -25.82
N MET A 224 -29.95 -4.25 -26.80
CA MET A 224 -31.02 -3.28 -26.98
C MET A 224 -32.32 -3.75 -26.32
N SER A 225 -33.15 -2.80 -25.90
CA SER A 225 -34.48 -3.14 -25.39
C SER A 225 -35.36 -3.78 -26.47
N ASN A 226 -36.32 -4.61 -26.06
CA ASN A 226 -37.26 -5.29 -26.98
C ASN A 226 -38.03 -4.31 -27.89
N ALA A 227 -38.31 -3.09 -27.42
CA ALA A 227 -38.96 -2.05 -28.22
C ALA A 227 -38.04 -1.55 -29.36
N VAL A 228 -36.76 -1.32 -29.05
CA VAL A 228 -35.76 -0.86 -30.03
C VAL A 228 -35.42 -1.98 -31.02
N ARG A 229 -35.35 -3.23 -30.55
CA ARG A 229 -35.13 -4.41 -31.40
C ARG A 229 -36.22 -4.54 -32.47
N ARG A 230 -37.50 -4.44 -32.08
CA ARG A 230 -38.65 -4.45 -33.00
C ARG A 230 -38.65 -3.28 -33.97
N ALA A 231 -38.21 -2.10 -33.54
CA ALA A 231 -38.12 -0.93 -34.40
C ALA A 231 -37.03 -1.09 -35.48
N ILE A 232 -35.89 -1.71 -35.14
CA ILE A 232 -34.84 -2.03 -36.11
C ILE A 232 -35.30 -3.13 -37.08
N GLU A 233 -35.99 -4.16 -36.59
CA GLU A 233 -36.60 -5.20 -37.44
C GLU A 233 -37.69 -4.62 -38.38
N ALA A 234 -38.35 -3.53 -37.97
CA ALA A 234 -39.29 -2.77 -38.79
C ALA A 234 -38.63 -1.80 -39.79
N GLY A 235 -37.29 -1.75 -39.86
CA GLY A 235 -36.53 -0.98 -40.85
C GLY A 235 -35.88 0.31 -40.32
N GLU A 236 -35.90 0.58 -39.01
CA GLU A 236 -35.17 1.72 -38.45
C GLU A 236 -33.64 1.52 -38.46
N ARG A 237 -32.89 2.64 -38.42
CA ARG A 237 -31.42 2.65 -38.40
C ARG A 237 -30.89 1.97 -37.12
N HIS A 238 -29.83 1.16 -37.28
CA HIS A 238 -29.09 0.57 -36.15
C HIS A 238 -28.50 1.64 -35.23
N ARG A 239 -28.68 1.45 -33.92
CA ARG A 239 -28.10 2.33 -32.90
C ARG A 239 -26.59 2.16 -32.81
N THR A 240 -25.89 3.28 -32.61
CA THR A 240 -24.44 3.29 -32.39
C THR A 240 -24.11 3.73 -30.96
N LEU A 241 -22.88 3.50 -30.51
CA LEU A 241 -22.43 3.96 -29.19
C LEU A 241 -22.59 5.48 -29.03
N GLY A 242 -22.45 6.24 -30.13
CA GLY A 242 -22.67 7.68 -30.17
C GLY A 242 -24.11 8.12 -29.84
N ASP A 243 -25.13 7.30 -30.10
CA ASP A 243 -26.53 7.65 -29.84
C ASP A 243 -26.86 7.72 -28.33
N TYR A 244 -26.01 7.12 -27.49
CA TYR A 244 -26.15 7.11 -26.03
C TYR A 244 -25.36 8.25 -25.34
N VAL A 245 -24.63 9.06 -26.11
CA VAL A 245 -23.80 10.16 -25.60
C VAL A 245 -24.25 11.49 -26.22
N SER A 246 -24.61 12.46 -25.37
CA SER A 246 -24.92 13.82 -25.84
C SER A 246 -23.64 14.60 -26.16
N ASN A 247 -23.43 14.93 -27.44
CA ASN A 247 -22.26 15.65 -27.92
C ASN A 247 -22.12 17.04 -27.26
N ASP A 248 -23.23 17.79 -27.19
CA ASP A 248 -23.25 19.15 -26.63
C ASP A 248 -22.90 19.17 -25.14
N LYS A 249 -23.45 18.21 -24.37
CA LYS A 249 -23.13 18.07 -22.95
C LYS A 249 -21.66 17.68 -22.75
N MET A 250 -21.13 16.77 -23.57
CA MET A 250 -19.71 16.37 -23.48
C MET A 250 -18.76 17.51 -23.85
N ARG A 251 -19.10 18.34 -24.84
CA ARG A 251 -18.33 19.56 -25.17
C ARG A 251 -18.38 20.58 -24.04
N ALA A 252 -19.53 20.77 -23.39
CA ALA A 252 -19.66 21.66 -22.24
C ALA A 252 -18.83 21.17 -21.04
N VAL A 253 -18.84 19.87 -20.76
CA VAL A 253 -18.00 19.24 -19.72
C VAL A 253 -16.52 19.42 -20.06
N ALA A 254 -16.12 19.21 -21.31
CA ALA A 254 -14.74 19.40 -21.76
C ALA A 254 -14.26 20.84 -21.64
N ALA A 255 -15.11 21.83 -21.96
CA ALA A 255 -14.78 23.23 -21.75
C ALA A 255 -14.60 23.56 -20.25
N GLY A 256 -15.38 22.94 -19.36
CA GLY A 256 -15.17 23.02 -17.92
C GLY A 256 -13.85 22.40 -17.48
N CYS A 257 -13.55 21.19 -17.96
CA CYS A 257 -12.31 20.46 -17.68
C CYS A 257 -11.07 21.20 -18.20
N ALA A 258 -11.12 21.80 -19.39
CA ALA A 258 -10.04 22.60 -19.96
C ALA A 258 -9.69 23.80 -19.06
N ARG A 259 -10.70 24.57 -18.61
CA ARG A 259 -10.46 25.68 -17.68
C ARG A 259 -9.83 25.22 -16.37
N THR A 260 -10.29 24.11 -15.81
CA THR A 260 -9.68 23.57 -14.57
C THR A 260 -8.26 23.06 -14.80
N HIS A 261 -7.99 22.46 -15.96
CA HIS A 261 -6.65 22.01 -16.33
C HIS A 261 -5.69 23.18 -16.49
N ASP A 262 -6.10 24.24 -17.19
CA ASP A 262 -5.29 25.43 -17.40
C ASP A 262 -4.98 26.17 -16.08
N ASP A 263 -5.96 26.26 -15.17
CA ASP A 263 -5.78 26.83 -13.83
C ASP A 263 -4.81 25.98 -12.98
N LEU A 264 -4.98 24.65 -12.97
CA LEU A 264 -4.07 23.74 -12.27
C LEU A 264 -2.65 23.81 -12.84
N LYS A 265 -2.51 23.85 -14.17
CA LYS A 265 -1.23 23.96 -14.86
C LYS A 265 -0.53 25.28 -14.51
N SER A 266 -1.24 26.40 -14.59
CA SER A 266 -0.69 27.71 -14.24
C SER A 266 -0.24 27.77 -12.79
N ARG A 267 -1.03 27.25 -11.84
CA ARG A 267 -0.64 27.18 -10.43
C ARG A 267 0.56 26.28 -10.19
N PHE A 268 0.64 25.16 -10.91
CA PHE A 268 1.79 24.26 -10.84
C PHE A 268 3.06 24.94 -11.36
N GLU A 269 3.01 25.61 -12.52
CA GLU A 269 4.14 26.35 -13.08
C GLU A 269 4.59 27.51 -12.17
N LEU A 270 3.66 28.22 -11.54
CA LEU A 270 3.99 29.27 -10.56
C LEU A 270 4.68 28.69 -9.32
N ALA A 271 4.20 27.56 -8.81
CA ALA A 271 4.83 26.87 -7.68
C ALA A 271 6.23 26.36 -8.04
N GLU A 272 6.40 25.77 -9.23
CA GLU A 272 7.69 25.33 -9.76
C GLU A 272 8.68 26.49 -9.86
N GLN A 273 8.26 27.64 -10.41
CA GLN A 273 9.09 28.83 -10.49
C GLN A 273 9.49 29.38 -9.12
N ALA A 274 8.58 29.37 -8.13
CA ALA A 274 8.89 29.81 -6.77
C ALA A 274 9.94 28.89 -6.11
N VAL A 275 9.79 27.57 -6.28
CA VAL A 275 10.73 26.57 -5.77
C VAL A 275 12.10 26.71 -6.46
N LEU A 276 12.14 26.94 -7.77
CA LEU A 276 13.38 27.19 -8.51
C LEU A 276 14.09 28.47 -8.04
N LYS A 277 13.36 29.57 -7.84
CA LYS A 277 13.92 30.81 -7.29
C LYS A 277 14.50 30.60 -5.89
N LEU A 278 13.82 29.84 -5.03
CA LEU A 278 14.32 29.49 -3.69
C LEU A 278 15.61 28.66 -3.77
N LYS A 279 15.71 27.75 -4.74
CA LYS A 279 16.92 26.96 -4.99
C LYS A 279 18.10 27.81 -5.42
N GLU A 280 17.92 28.61 -6.47
CA GLU A 280 18.95 29.52 -6.97
C GLU A 280 19.37 30.53 -5.89
N GLY A 281 18.41 31.06 -5.14
CA GLY A 281 18.66 31.98 -4.02
C GLY A 281 19.52 31.35 -2.92
N THR A 282 19.19 30.13 -2.51
CA THR A 282 19.93 29.36 -1.49
C THR A 282 21.32 28.98 -1.98
N ASP A 283 21.47 28.59 -3.24
CA ASP A 283 22.78 28.26 -3.83
C ASP A 283 23.73 29.47 -3.83
N ILE A 284 23.20 30.67 -4.09
CA ILE A 284 24.00 31.88 -4.03
C ILE A 284 24.42 32.21 -2.59
N VAL A 285 23.52 32.10 -1.61
CA VAL A 285 23.88 32.23 -0.18
C VAL A 285 24.98 31.23 0.19
N ARG A 286 24.85 29.97 -0.21
CA ARG A 286 25.87 28.93 0.05
C ARG A 286 27.22 29.28 -0.57
N SER A 287 27.22 29.84 -1.78
CA SER A 287 28.45 30.30 -2.44
C SER A 287 29.13 31.45 -1.70
N SER A 288 28.35 32.41 -1.17
CA SER A 288 28.85 33.54 -0.38
C SER A 288 29.46 33.07 0.95
N VAL A 289 28.83 32.12 1.63
CA VAL A 289 29.35 31.56 2.90
C VAL A 289 30.57 30.67 2.70
N SER A 290 30.64 30.00 1.54
CA SER A 290 31.80 29.15 1.19
C SER A 290 33.02 29.98 0.79
N ASP A 291 32.87 31.28 0.51
CA ASP A 291 34.00 32.16 0.26
C ASP A 291 34.76 32.43 1.56
N ARG A 292 35.99 31.91 1.63
CA ARG A 292 36.87 32.01 2.81
C ARG A 292 38.01 33.00 2.63
N ARG A 293 38.05 33.76 1.52
CA ARG A 293 39.16 34.68 1.22
C ARG A 293 39.43 35.67 2.37
N LEU A 294 38.40 36.39 2.83
CA LEU A 294 38.55 37.38 3.90
C LEU A 294 38.94 36.77 5.26
N PRO A 295 38.30 35.68 5.75
CA PRO A 295 38.78 34.98 6.94
C PRO A 295 40.23 34.48 6.84
N ASP A 296 40.62 33.91 5.70
CA ASP A 296 41.97 33.37 5.48
C ASP A 296 43.02 34.51 5.40
N ASP A 297 42.66 35.67 4.84
CA ASP A 297 43.48 36.88 4.83
C ASP A 297 43.66 37.47 6.24
N ALA A 298 42.62 37.44 7.07
CA ALA A 298 42.68 37.85 8.48
C ALA A 298 43.58 36.91 9.30
N GLU A 299 43.50 35.59 9.10
CA GLU A 299 44.42 34.63 9.71
C GLU A 299 45.87 34.87 9.28
N SER A 300 46.08 35.21 8.01
CA SER A 300 47.40 35.54 7.47
C SER A 300 47.96 36.82 8.09
N SER A 301 47.13 37.87 8.26
CA SER A 301 47.50 39.10 8.95
C SER A 301 47.90 38.86 10.41
N PHE A 302 47.15 38.02 11.13
CA PHE A 302 47.49 37.64 12.49
C PHE A 302 48.83 36.89 12.58
N ARG A 303 49.10 35.94 11.67
CA ARG A 303 50.40 35.23 11.62
C ARG A 303 51.56 36.18 11.32
N ARG A 304 51.40 37.13 10.39
CA ARG A 304 52.40 38.17 10.12
C ARG A 304 52.65 39.03 11.35
N SER A 305 51.59 39.45 12.03
CA SER A 305 51.67 40.26 13.24
C SER A 305 52.36 39.54 14.40
N GLN A 306 52.14 38.23 14.58
CA GLN A 306 52.89 37.42 15.54
C GLN A 306 54.39 37.42 15.23
N ALA A 307 54.77 37.20 13.96
CA ALA A 307 56.17 37.23 13.56
C ALA A 307 56.82 38.62 13.75
N LEU A 308 56.07 39.71 13.52
CA LEU A 308 56.54 41.06 13.79
C LEU A 308 56.78 41.29 15.29
N VAL A 309 55.88 40.83 16.16
CA VAL A 309 56.02 40.96 17.62
C VAL A 309 57.18 40.11 18.15
N GLU A 310 57.42 38.93 17.57
CA GLU A 310 58.60 38.10 17.88
C GLU A 310 59.90 38.85 17.54
N LYS A 311 59.99 39.43 16.34
CA LYS A 311 61.14 40.27 15.94
C LYS A 311 61.31 41.50 16.83
N ILE A 312 60.22 42.20 17.17
CA ILE A 312 60.27 43.33 18.11
C ILE A 312 60.80 42.86 19.47
N THR A 313 60.42 41.66 19.91
CA THR A 313 60.91 41.07 21.17
C THR A 313 62.41 40.76 21.10
N GLU A 314 62.90 40.23 19.98
CA GLU A 314 64.33 39.98 19.75
C GLU A 314 65.14 41.28 19.74
N PHE A 315 64.72 42.30 18.98
CA PHE A 315 65.42 43.60 18.93
C PHE A 315 65.32 44.37 20.25
N ALA A 316 64.22 44.25 20.99
CA ALA A 316 64.09 44.81 22.33
C ALA A 316 65.07 44.15 23.32
N ALA A 317 65.28 42.83 23.24
CA ALA A 317 66.27 42.14 24.06
C ALA A 317 67.72 42.53 23.69
N VAL A 318 68.00 42.77 22.41
CA VAL A 318 69.30 43.29 21.93
C VAL A 318 69.54 44.72 22.45
N LEU A 319 68.49 45.55 22.51
CA LEU A 319 68.55 46.92 23.04
C LEU A 319 68.78 46.96 24.58
N GLU A 320 68.34 45.93 25.31
CA GLU A 320 68.62 45.76 26.75
C GLU A 320 70.06 45.28 27.03
N GLY A 321 70.74 44.69 26.04
CA GLY A 321 72.13 44.23 26.12
C GLY A 321 73.18 45.32 25.76
N PRO A 322 74.48 45.09 26.06
CA PRO A 322 75.54 46.03 25.69
C PRO A 322 75.79 45.99 24.17
N THR A 323 75.32 47.00 23.45
CA THR A 323 75.43 47.09 21.98
C THR A 323 76.04 48.42 21.53
N ASN A 324 76.86 48.38 20.46
CA ASN A 324 77.55 49.56 19.92
C ASN A 324 76.72 50.33 18.86
N ASN A 325 75.61 49.77 18.39
CA ASN A 325 74.79 50.29 17.29
C ASN A 325 73.34 50.55 17.72
N ILE A 326 73.15 51.30 18.80
CA ILE A 326 71.84 51.57 19.40
C ILE A 326 70.89 52.26 18.40
N ASP A 327 71.39 53.21 17.61
CA ASP A 327 70.57 53.98 16.66
C ASP A 327 69.96 53.11 15.55
N ASN A 328 70.71 52.11 15.05
CA ASN A 328 70.20 51.18 14.04
C ASN A 328 69.12 50.25 14.61
N VAL A 329 69.30 49.76 15.84
CA VAL A 329 68.31 48.90 16.51
C VAL A 329 67.00 49.67 16.77
N ILE A 330 67.10 50.95 17.13
CA ILE A 330 65.92 51.81 17.32
C ILE A 330 65.22 52.09 15.98
N HIS A 331 65.97 52.29 14.89
CA HIS A 331 65.39 52.45 13.55
C HIS A 331 64.62 51.21 13.10
N GLU A 332 65.19 50.01 13.28
CA GLU A 332 64.53 48.74 12.99
C GLU A 332 63.26 48.55 13.85
N LEU A 333 63.31 48.86 15.15
CA LEU A 333 62.14 48.79 16.04
C LEU A 333 61.01 49.73 15.58
N LYS A 334 61.33 50.94 15.12
CA LYS A 334 60.36 51.87 14.53
C LYS A 334 59.73 51.33 13.25
N GLN A 335 60.54 50.73 12.39
CA GLN A 335 60.03 50.14 11.15
C GLN A 335 59.07 48.98 11.46
N LEU A 336 59.45 48.08 12.37
CA LEU A 336 58.60 46.97 12.80
C LEU A 336 57.30 47.42 13.49
N ASP A 337 57.35 48.49 14.30
CA ASP A 337 56.14 49.10 14.90
C ASP A 337 55.22 49.67 13.82
N ASN A 338 55.76 50.37 12.81
CA ASN A 338 54.97 50.88 11.68
C ASN A 338 54.34 49.74 10.85
N GLU A 339 55.09 48.66 10.59
CA GLU A 339 54.55 47.47 9.90
C GLU A 339 53.41 46.83 10.71
N LEU A 340 53.53 46.75 12.04
CA LEU A 340 52.47 46.23 12.90
C LEU A 340 51.24 47.15 12.94
N ARG A 341 51.43 48.47 12.94
CA ARG A 341 50.33 49.45 12.82
C ARG A 341 49.58 49.29 11.50
N ASN A 342 50.30 49.03 10.39
CA ASN A 342 49.68 48.77 9.09
C ASN A 342 48.85 47.47 9.13
N GLU A 343 49.30 46.43 9.83
CA GLU A 343 48.51 45.21 10.01
C GLU A 343 47.23 45.45 10.85
N VAL A 344 47.27 46.33 11.87
CA VAL A 344 46.07 46.73 12.62
C VAL A 344 45.04 47.42 11.71
N HIS A 345 45.50 48.31 10.82
CA HIS A 345 44.64 48.92 9.81
C HIS A 345 44.05 47.87 8.86
N PHE A 346 44.90 47.00 8.32
CA PHE A 346 44.52 45.98 7.37
C PHE A 346 43.47 45.01 7.92
N ILE A 347 43.63 44.50 9.15
CA ILE A 347 42.62 43.59 9.73
C ILE A 347 41.31 44.33 10.06
N ALA A 348 41.36 45.62 10.40
CA ALA A 348 40.16 46.41 10.61
C ALA A 348 39.39 46.62 9.29
N GLU A 349 40.09 46.84 8.18
CA GLU A 349 39.49 46.89 6.84
C GLU A 349 38.85 45.54 6.46
N ILE A 350 39.57 44.42 6.62
CA ILE A 350 39.01 43.08 6.40
C ILE A 350 37.77 42.84 7.26
N LYS A 351 37.81 43.24 8.54
CA LYS A 351 36.67 43.11 9.46
C LYS A 351 35.45 43.87 8.95
N ASN A 352 35.64 45.10 8.49
CA ASN A 352 34.55 45.94 7.98
C ASN A 352 33.98 45.38 6.69
N GLU A 353 34.83 44.95 5.75
CA GLU A 353 34.42 44.30 4.50
C GLU A 353 33.66 42.98 4.77
N TYR A 354 34.15 42.17 5.70
CA TYR A 354 33.47 40.92 6.07
C TYR A 354 32.13 41.18 6.77
N THR A 355 32.03 42.25 7.55
CA THR A 355 30.77 42.68 8.20
C THR A 355 29.75 43.10 7.15
N GLU A 356 30.16 43.79 6.08
CA GLU A 356 29.28 44.10 4.96
C GLU A 356 28.77 42.84 4.27
N GLN A 357 29.68 41.91 3.92
CA GLN A 357 29.29 40.63 3.32
C GLN A 357 28.35 39.82 4.23
N CYS A 358 28.59 39.85 5.54
CA CYS A 358 27.74 39.21 6.56
C CYS A 358 26.32 39.76 6.52
N ILE A 359 26.15 41.08 6.64
CA ILE A 359 24.82 41.72 6.64
C ILE A 359 24.08 41.49 5.32
N VAL A 360 24.76 41.62 4.18
CA VAL A 360 24.17 41.34 2.86
C VAL A 360 23.67 39.90 2.77
N THR A 361 24.46 38.94 3.26
CA THR A 361 24.08 37.53 3.27
C THR A 361 22.90 37.26 4.20
N ILE A 362 22.90 37.83 5.41
CA ILE A 362 21.79 37.70 6.37
C ILE A 362 20.49 38.29 5.80
N ARG A 363 20.55 39.46 5.16
CA ARG A 363 19.37 40.05 4.47
C ARG A 363 18.83 39.14 3.38
N ARG A 364 19.72 38.52 2.60
CA ARG A 364 19.33 37.56 1.58
C ARG A 364 18.68 36.31 2.16
N ILE A 365 19.22 35.76 3.25
CA ILE A 365 18.60 34.66 4.00
C ILE A 365 17.19 35.05 4.49
N SER A 366 17.02 36.27 5.00
CA SER A 366 15.71 36.76 5.44
C SER A 366 14.68 36.83 4.29
N LEU A 367 15.09 37.29 3.11
CA LEU A 367 14.24 37.29 1.92
C LEU A 367 13.80 35.87 1.54
N LEU A 368 14.73 34.91 1.52
CA LEU A 368 14.43 33.50 1.22
C LEU A 368 13.56 32.84 2.29
N ASN A 369 13.71 33.23 3.55
CA ASN A 369 12.84 32.75 4.63
C ASN A 369 11.37 33.13 4.42
N ASN A 370 11.08 34.24 3.72
CA ASN A 370 9.71 34.55 3.32
C ASN A 370 9.17 33.49 2.35
N ASP A 371 9.93 33.15 1.31
CA ASP A 371 9.55 32.11 0.34
C ASP A 371 9.37 30.74 1.01
N VAL A 372 10.25 30.40 1.96
CA VAL A 372 10.14 29.17 2.77
C VAL A 372 8.82 29.09 3.54
N VAL A 373 8.25 30.23 3.96
CA VAL A 373 6.96 30.28 4.66
C VAL A 373 5.78 30.23 3.68
N GLN A 374 5.89 30.85 2.51
CA GLN A 374 4.79 30.97 1.53
C GLN A 374 4.59 29.74 0.66
N ILE A 375 5.66 29.02 0.30
CA ILE A 375 5.59 27.88 -0.61
C ILE A 375 4.81 26.69 -0.03
N PRO A 376 5.01 26.24 1.23
CA PRO A 376 4.33 25.05 1.74
C PRO A 376 2.78 25.13 1.72
N PRO A 377 2.14 26.26 2.10
CA PRO A 377 0.69 26.44 1.92
C PRO A 377 0.24 26.31 0.46
N VAL A 378 1.00 26.88 -0.49
CA VAL A 378 0.70 26.80 -1.93
C VAL A 378 0.78 25.34 -2.41
N LEU A 379 1.82 24.60 -2.01
CA LEU A 379 1.96 23.18 -2.36
C LEU A 379 0.82 22.33 -1.78
N THR A 380 0.41 22.62 -0.54
CA THR A 380 -0.71 21.92 0.11
C THR A 380 -2.03 22.18 -0.63
N ALA A 381 -2.30 23.43 -1.01
CA ALA A 381 -3.48 23.80 -1.78
C ALA A 381 -3.48 23.16 -3.18
N LEU A 382 -2.33 23.11 -3.83
CA LEU A 382 -2.16 22.48 -5.13
C LEU A 382 -2.41 20.97 -5.05
N GLN A 383 -1.82 20.29 -4.05
CA GLN A 383 -2.05 18.86 -3.81
C GLN A 383 -3.53 18.54 -3.53
N ALA A 384 -4.23 19.39 -2.77
CA ALA A 384 -5.66 19.24 -2.53
C ALA A 384 -6.47 19.40 -3.83
N SER A 385 -6.06 20.33 -4.70
CA SER A 385 -6.74 20.59 -5.98
C SER A 385 -6.61 19.41 -6.95
N PHE A 386 -5.44 18.74 -7.00
CA PHE A 386 -5.26 17.51 -7.79
C PHE A 386 -6.04 16.31 -7.25
N ARG A 387 -6.33 16.26 -5.95
CA ARG A 387 -7.12 15.20 -5.30
C ARG A 387 -8.63 15.42 -5.35
N GLY A 388 -9.08 16.62 -5.72
CA GLY A 388 -10.50 16.97 -5.78
C GLY A 388 -11.27 16.13 -6.79
N LYS A 389 -12.58 15.91 -6.56
CA LYS A 389 -13.45 15.23 -7.54
C LYS A 389 -13.59 16.11 -8.78
N ASN A 390 -13.01 15.67 -9.88
CA ASN A 390 -12.94 16.38 -11.14
C ASN A 390 -13.86 15.75 -12.21
N SER A 391 -14.42 16.62 -13.06
CA SER A 391 -15.34 16.25 -14.15
C SER A 391 -14.67 15.42 -15.27
N PHE A 392 -13.34 15.27 -15.22
CA PHE A 392 -12.53 14.45 -16.11
C PHE A 392 -12.95 12.98 -16.14
N SER A 393 -13.56 12.46 -15.08
CA SER A 393 -14.12 11.10 -15.06
C SER A 393 -15.17 10.85 -16.16
N HIS A 394 -15.93 11.88 -16.56
CA HIS A 394 -16.89 11.78 -17.66
C HIS A 394 -16.21 11.64 -19.02
N ILE A 395 -15.14 12.40 -19.25
CA ILE A 395 -14.34 12.33 -20.49
C ILE A 395 -13.58 11.01 -20.54
N GLN A 396 -13.01 10.57 -19.42
CA GLN A 396 -12.37 9.26 -19.32
C GLN A 396 -13.34 8.12 -19.65
N ARG A 397 -14.59 8.19 -19.17
CA ARG A 397 -15.61 7.17 -19.48
C ARG A 397 -15.92 7.12 -20.96
N LEU A 398 -15.98 8.29 -21.62
CA LEU A 398 -16.17 8.40 -23.06
C LEU A 398 -14.99 7.76 -23.81
N HIS A 399 -13.76 8.12 -23.45
CA HIS A 399 -12.53 7.57 -24.03
C HIS A 399 -12.47 6.04 -23.91
N ASN A 400 -12.81 5.51 -22.72
CA ASN A 400 -12.81 4.07 -22.46
C ASN A 400 -14.04 3.34 -23.03
N MET A 401 -15.01 4.04 -23.63
CA MET A 401 -16.29 3.44 -24.01
C MET A 401 -16.14 2.37 -25.11
N LEU A 402 -15.24 2.61 -26.08
CA LEU A 402 -14.92 1.65 -27.13
C LEU A 402 -14.36 0.35 -26.54
N TYR A 403 -13.38 0.49 -25.64
CA TYR A 403 -12.78 -0.64 -24.93
C TYR A 403 -13.80 -1.37 -24.05
N ALA A 404 -14.63 -0.65 -23.29
CA ALA A 404 -15.62 -1.24 -22.41
C ALA A 404 -16.67 -2.06 -23.18
N TYR A 405 -17.11 -1.55 -24.34
CA TYR A 405 -18.01 -2.29 -25.23
C TYR A 405 -17.34 -3.58 -25.73
N GLY A 406 -16.14 -3.47 -26.31
CA GLY A 406 -15.43 -4.63 -26.85
C GLY A 406 -15.10 -5.68 -25.78
N ALA A 407 -14.67 -5.24 -24.60
CA ALA A 407 -14.38 -6.12 -23.46
C ALA A 407 -15.64 -6.86 -22.98
N THR A 408 -16.81 -6.22 -23.02
CA THR A 408 -18.09 -6.84 -22.65
C THR A 408 -18.48 -7.94 -23.64
N VAL A 409 -18.34 -7.69 -24.94
CA VAL A 409 -18.59 -8.71 -25.98
C VAL A 409 -17.66 -9.91 -25.81
N ILE A 410 -16.36 -9.66 -25.65
CA ILE A 410 -15.36 -10.72 -25.43
C ILE A 410 -15.65 -11.49 -24.13
N GLU A 411 -16.03 -10.81 -23.04
CA GLU A 411 -16.29 -11.47 -21.76
C GLU A 411 -17.54 -12.37 -21.82
N ILE A 412 -18.60 -11.97 -22.53
CA ILE A 412 -19.79 -12.81 -22.73
C ILE A 412 -19.43 -14.08 -23.49
N VAL A 413 -18.68 -13.95 -24.59
CA VAL A 413 -18.23 -15.09 -25.40
C VAL A 413 -17.26 -15.96 -24.61
N ARG A 414 -16.33 -15.37 -23.85
CA ARG A 414 -15.39 -16.09 -22.98
C ARG A 414 -16.12 -16.93 -21.94
N ARG A 415 -17.17 -16.40 -21.30
CA ARG A 415 -17.98 -17.15 -20.31
C ARG A 415 -18.70 -18.34 -20.95
N LYS A 416 -19.21 -18.16 -22.17
CA LYS A 416 -19.82 -19.25 -22.94
C LYS A 416 -18.82 -20.32 -23.33
N GLU A 417 -17.68 -19.94 -23.90
CA GLU A 417 -16.62 -20.87 -24.29
C GLU A 417 -16.07 -21.61 -23.07
N PHE A 418 -15.88 -20.92 -21.94
CA PHE A 418 -15.49 -21.56 -20.68
C PHE A 418 -16.53 -22.58 -20.21
N SER A 419 -17.82 -22.22 -20.22
CA SER A 419 -18.89 -23.15 -19.82
C SER A 419 -18.92 -24.38 -20.72
N ARG A 420 -18.80 -24.19 -22.04
CA ARG A 420 -18.79 -25.29 -23.02
C ARG A 420 -17.56 -26.18 -22.83
N PHE A 421 -16.38 -25.58 -22.71
CA PHE A 421 -15.12 -26.26 -22.41
C PHE A 421 -15.19 -27.07 -21.10
N PHE A 422 -15.68 -26.44 -20.02
CA PHE A 422 -15.77 -27.07 -18.71
C PHE A 422 -16.72 -28.28 -18.71
N PHE A 423 -17.92 -28.14 -19.28
CA PHE A 423 -18.88 -29.26 -19.34
C PHE A 423 -18.40 -30.37 -20.28
N GLN A 424 -17.79 -30.04 -21.42
CA GLN A 424 -17.20 -31.03 -22.32
C GLN A 424 -16.09 -31.84 -21.62
N ARG A 425 -15.22 -31.18 -20.85
CA ARG A 425 -14.14 -31.84 -20.11
C ARG A 425 -14.67 -32.68 -18.94
N ALA A 426 -15.65 -32.18 -18.20
CA ALA A 426 -16.33 -32.92 -17.13
C ALA A 426 -17.03 -34.18 -17.68
N GLN A 427 -17.68 -34.10 -18.85
CA GLN A 427 -18.27 -35.25 -19.52
C GLN A 427 -17.21 -36.27 -19.93
N THR A 428 -16.07 -35.82 -20.47
CA THR A 428 -14.95 -36.71 -20.82
C THR A 428 -14.45 -37.49 -19.59
N ILE A 429 -14.30 -36.82 -18.44
CA ILE A 429 -13.92 -37.47 -17.17
C ILE A 429 -14.98 -38.48 -16.72
N LEU A 430 -16.26 -38.12 -16.82
CA LEU A 430 -17.37 -39.01 -16.49
C LEU A 430 -17.36 -40.28 -17.36
N GLU A 431 -17.07 -40.15 -18.66
CA GLU A 431 -16.94 -41.28 -19.57
C GLU A 431 -15.77 -42.20 -19.21
N VAL A 432 -14.61 -41.65 -18.81
CA VAL A 432 -13.46 -42.44 -18.33
C VAL A 432 -13.81 -43.18 -17.05
N MET A 433 -14.42 -42.51 -16.06
CA MET A 433 -14.82 -43.13 -14.80
C MET A 433 -15.90 -44.20 -15.02
N ALA A 434 -16.86 -43.97 -15.93
CA ALA A 434 -17.86 -44.97 -16.29
C ALA A 434 -17.23 -46.23 -16.91
N LYS A 435 -16.21 -46.08 -17.77
CA LYS A 435 -15.42 -47.20 -18.33
C LYS A 435 -14.66 -47.94 -17.22
N LEU A 436 -14.05 -47.23 -16.28
CA LEU A 436 -13.34 -47.84 -15.15
C LEU A 436 -14.30 -48.65 -14.27
N SER A 437 -15.43 -48.06 -13.85
CA SER A 437 -16.47 -48.77 -13.10
C SER A 437 -17.04 -49.97 -13.86
N ALA A 438 -17.17 -49.90 -15.19
CA ALA A 438 -17.58 -51.04 -16.01
C ALA A 438 -16.53 -52.17 -16.02
N SER A 439 -15.24 -51.83 -16.11
CA SER A 439 -14.15 -52.80 -16.03
C SER A 439 -14.10 -53.50 -14.67
N GLU A 440 -14.34 -52.76 -13.58
CA GLU A 440 -14.37 -53.28 -12.22
C GLU A 440 -15.59 -54.20 -11.98
N ARG A 441 -16.78 -53.83 -12.50
CA ARG A 441 -17.95 -54.73 -12.51
C ARG A 441 -17.62 -56.06 -13.19
N LYS A 442 -16.91 -56.02 -14.32
CA LYS A 442 -16.49 -57.22 -15.04
C LYS A 442 -15.50 -58.07 -14.22
N ARG A 443 -14.51 -57.47 -13.54
CA ARG A 443 -13.59 -58.20 -12.64
C ARG A 443 -14.33 -58.88 -11.50
N ARG A 444 -15.22 -58.16 -10.81
CA ARG A 444 -16.06 -58.72 -9.74
C ARG A 444 -16.97 -59.84 -10.25
N GLN A 445 -17.49 -59.73 -11.47
CA GLN A 445 -18.28 -60.77 -12.11
C GLN A 445 -17.46 -62.03 -12.39
N VAL A 446 -16.24 -61.90 -12.90
CA VAL A 446 -15.31 -63.03 -13.13
C VAL A 446 -14.94 -63.71 -11.80
N TYR A 447 -14.61 -62.93 -10.76
CA TYR A 447 -14.37 -63.47 -9.42
C TYR A 447 -15.60 -64.23 -8.88
N ARG A 448 -16.81 -63.66 -9.07
CA ARG A 448 -18.06 -64.31 -8.67
C ARG A 448 -18.30 -65.62 -9.42
N SER A 449 -17.88 -65.75 -10.68
CA SER A 449 -18.03 -67.01 -11.43
C SER A 449 -16.96 -68.05 -11.14
N GLU A 450 -15.72 -67.63 -10.83
CA GLU A 450 -14.57 -68.55 -10.77
C GLU A 450 -14.12 -68.91 -9.35
N VAL A 451 -14.30 -68.02 -8.37
CA VAL A 451 -13.69 -68.17 -7.03
C VAL A 451 -14.74 -68.14 -5.91
N HIS A 452 -15.84 -67.41 -6.09
CA HIS A 452 -16.88 -67.28 -5.07
C HIS A 452 -17.54 -68.64 -4.75
N GLY A 453 -17.67 -68.94 -3.45
CA GLY A 453 -18.20 -70.23 -2.95
C GLY A 453 -17.16 -71.36 -2.81
N GLN A 454 -15.89 -71.14 -3.19
CA GLN A 454 -14.81 -72.13 -2.99
C GLN A 454 -14.21 -72.12 -1.57
N LEU A 455 -14.49 -71.09 -0.78
CA LEU A 455 -14.01 -70.99 0.60
C LEU A 455 -15.03 -71.58 1.58
N PRO A 456 -14.58 -72.22 2.68
CA PRO A 456 -15.46 -72.89 3.65
C PRO A 456 -16.18 -71.92 4.61
N PHE A 457 -16.16 -70.62 4.34
CA PHE A 457 -16.80 -69.58 5.13
C PHE A 457 -17.29 -68.43 4.23
N ASP A 458 -18.36 -67.74 4.64
CA ASP A 458 -18.92 -66.60 3.90
C ASP A 458 -18.11 -65.32 4.11
N THR A 459 -17.77 -64.65 3.02
CA THR A 459 -17.02 -63.39 3.02
C THR A 459 -17.96 -62.17 2.93
N ARG A 460 -18.04 -61.38 4.01
CA ARG A 460 -18.91 -60.19 4.11
C ARG A 460 -18.44 -59.06 3.17
N GLY A 461 -19.37 -58.35 2.53
CA GLY A 461 -19.10 -57.16 1.70
C GLY A 461 -18.65 -57.45 0.25
N MET A 462 -18.57 -58.72 -0.16
CA MET A 462 -18.14 -59.09 -1.52
C MET A 462 -19.21 -58.87 -2.61
N ASP A 463 -20.46 -58.59 -2.22
CA ASP A 463 -21.57 -58.29 -3.13
C ASP A 463 -21.88 -56.78 -3.25
N ASP A 464 -21.04 -55.92 -2.69
CA ASP A 464 -21.25 -54.47 -2.75
C ASP A 464 -21.24 -53.94 -4.20
N PRO A 465 -22.18 -53.04 -4.56
CA PRO A 465 -22.25 -52.47 -5.90
C PRO A 465 -21.00 -51.62 -6.20
N VAL A 466 -20.57 -51.62 -7.47
CA VAL A 466 -19.43 -50.81 -7.89
C VAL A 466 -19.82 -49.32 -7.86
N PRO A 467 -19.02 -48.45 -7.20
CA PRO A 467 -19.29 -47.01 -7.15
C PRO A 467 -19.44 -46.38 -8.54
N THR A 468 -20.40 -45.46 -8.65
CA THR A 468 -20.62 -44.62 -9.83
C THR A 468 -20.53 -43.14 -9.43
N ILE A 469 -19.87 -42.34 -10.27
CA ILE A 469 -19.79 -40.89 -10.10
C ILE A 469 -20.82 -40.30 -11.06
N ASP A 470 -21.69 -39.42 -10.58
CA ASP A 470 -22.62 -38.64 -11.41
C ASP A 470 -22.45 -37.15 -11.08
N PHE A 471 -22.28 -36.31 -12.11
CA PHE A 471 -22.27 -34.86 -11.94
C PHE A 471 -23.68 -34.30 -12.10
N SER A 472 -24.18 -33.59 -11.09
CA SER A 472 -25.36 -32.74 -11.20
C SER A 472 -24.91 -31.30 -11.43
N PRO A 473 -24.84 -30.81 -12.68
CA PRO A 473 -24.36 -29.45 -12.94
C PRO A 473 -25.30 -28.43 -12.30
N SER A 474 -24.79 -27.66 -11.34
CA SER A 474 -25.47 -26.50 -10.77
C SER A 474 -24.99 -25.25 -11.49
N GLY A 475 -25.67 -24.92 -12.58
CA GLY A 475 -25.39 -23.75 -13.42
C GLY A 475 -26.40 -23.68 -14.58
N SER A 476 -26.93 -22.49 -14.86
CA SER A 476 -27.84 -22.29 -15.98
C SER A 476 -27.10 -22.52 -17.30
N ASN A 477 -27.57 -23.47 -18.11
CA ASN A 477 -27.11 -23.66 -19.49
C ASN A 477 -27.79 -22.68 -20.46
N ASP A 478 -28.79 -21.91 -19.99
CA ASP A 478 -29.47 -20.90 -20.81
C ASP A 478 -28.59 -19.65 -20.92
N ALA A 479 -27.98 -19.50 -22.09
CA ALA A 479 -27.27 -18.29 -22.45
C ALA A 479 -28.27 -17.13 -22.66
N SER A 480 -28.18 -16.09 -21.84
CA SER A 480 -29.05 -14.90 -21.95
C SER A 480 -28.79 -14.04 -23.20
N TYR A 481 -27.65 -14.23 -23.86
CA TYR A 481 -27.21 -13.51 -25.06
C TYR A 481 -26.87 -14.50 -26.17
N SER A 482 -27.14 -14.18 -27.43
CA SER A 482 -26.86 -15.05 -28.59
C SER A 482 -25.43 -14.91 -29.14
N LEU A 483 -24.58 -14.08 -28.52
CA LEU A 483 -23.22 -13.79 -28.98
C LEU A 483 -22.31 -15.04 -29.06
N GLU A 484 -21.54 -15.16 -30.13
CA GLU A 484 -20.61 -16.26 -30.43
C GLU A 484 -19.22 -15.74 -30.85
N ARG A 485 -18.28 -16.66 -31.14
CA ARG A 485 -16.92 -16.30 -31.59
C ARG A 485 -16.92 -15.44 -32.86
N ALA A 486 -17.85 -15.69 -33.78
CA ALA A 486 -18.00 -14.88 -34.99
C ALA A 486 -18.24 -13.39 -34.68
N ASP A 487 -18.91 -13.06 -33.57
CA ASP A 487 -19.15 -11.66 -33.16
C ASP A 487 -17.88 -10.99 -32.60
N VAL A 488 -16.97 -11.76 -32.01
CA VAL A 488 -15.65 -11.26 -31.59
C VAL A 488 -14.79 -10.96 -32.82
N ASP A 489 -14.81 -11.84 -33.82
CA ASP A 489 -14.08 -11.64 -35.07
C ASP A 489 -14.64 -10.44 -35.86
N ALA A 490 -15.97 -10.29 -35.88
CA ALA A 490 -16.63 -9.10 -36.44
C ALA A 490 -16.27 -7.81 -35.69
N LEU A 491 -16.16 -7.86 -34.36
CA LEU A 491 -15.68 -6.72 -33.56
C LEU A 491 -14.24 -6.34 -33.90
N VAL A 492 -13.35 -7.32 -34.11
CA VAL A 492 -11.97 -7.07 -34.54
C VAL A 492 -11.94 -6.40 -35.92
N GLN A 493 -12.76 -6.85 -36.86
CA GLN A 493 -12.90 -6.21 -38.18
C GLN A 493 -13.39 -4.76 -38.06
N VAL A 494 -14.35 -4.48 -37.17
CA VAL A 494 -14.79 -3.11 -36.89
C VAL A 494 -13.64 -2.24 -36.36
N LEU A 495 -12.76 -2.78 -35.51
CA LEU A 495 -11.57 -2.05 -35.04
C LEU A 495 -10.56 -1.81 -36.16
N ASP A 496 -10.39 -2.76 -37.09
CA ASP A 496 -9.54 -2.61 -38.26
C ASP A 496 -10.08 -1.51 -39.22
N ASP A 497 -11.39 -1.47 -39.43
CA ASP A 497 -12.05 -0.44 -40.23
C ASP A 497 -11.90 0.96 -39.59
N LEU A 498 -12.00 1.05 -38.25
CA LEU A 498 -11.76 2.29 -37.52
C LEU A 498 -10.30 2.73 -37.60
N GLU A 499 -9.35 1.79 -37.55
CA GLU A 499 -7.92 2.07 -37.70
C GLU A 499 -7.59 2.59 -39.11
N GLN A 500 -8.18 1.98 -40.14
CA GLN A 500 -8.06 2.44 -41.53
C GLN A 500 -8.70 3.81 -41.74
N TYR A 501 -9.86 4.05 -41.13
CA TYR A 501 -10.52 5.35 -41.17
C TYR A 501 -9.67 6.45 -40.51
N ALA A 502 -9.08 6.18 -39.34
CA ALA A 502 -8.21 7.14 -38.65
C ALA A 502 -6.97 7.48 -39.50
N LYS A 503 -6.38 6.48 -40.17
CA LYS A 503 -5.27 6.68 -41.14
C LYS A 503 -5.71 7.53 -42.34
N ALA A 504 -6.90 7.25 -42.90
CA ALA A 504 -7.43 7.98 -44.05
C ALA A 504 -7.83 9.43 -43.72
N SER A 505 -8.28 9.68 -42.50
CA SER A 505 -8.67 11.02 -42.01
C SER A 505 -7.50 11.83 -41.47
N ASN A 506 -6.28 11.27 -41.45
CA ASN A 506 -5.05 11.86 -40.88
C ASN A 506 -5.20 12.33 -39.42
N ASP A 507 -6.00 11.62 -38.63
CA ASP A 507 -6.21 11.89 -37.20
C ASP A 507 -5.33 10.96 -36.36
N GLU A 508 -4.16 11.45 -35.98
CA GLU A 508 -3.17 10.67 -35.21
C GLU A 508 -3.68 10.29 -33.80
N VAL A 509 -4.54 11.11 -33.21
CA VAL A 509 -5.07 10.89 -31.86
C VAL A 509 -6.10 9.76 -31.90
N ALA A 510 -7.00 9.78 -32.88
CA ALA A 510 -7.94 8.67 -33.13
C ALA A 510 -7.19 7.36 -33.43
N LEU A 511 -6.12 7.43 -34.24
CA LEU A 511 -5.32 6.26 -34.58
C LEU A 511 -4.68 5.63 -33.34
N ARG A 512 -4.07 6.44 -32.47
CA ARG A 512 -3.48 5.96 -31.22
C ARG A 512 -4.51 5.33 -30.30
N ALA A 513 -5.67 5.96 -30.12
CA ALA A 513 -6.75 5.46 -29.26
C ALA A 513 -7.29 4.09 -29.75
N VAL A 514 -7.51 3.95 -31.06
CA VAL A 514 -7.98 2.68 -31.64
C VAL A 514 -6.91 1.59 -31.52
N ALA A 515 -5.63 1.92 -31.81
CA ALA A 515 -4.53 0.96 -31.70
C ALA A 515 -4.34 0.45 -30.25
N GLU A 516 -4.42 1.34 -29.26
CA GLU A 516 -4.34 0.97 -27.84
C GLU A 516 -5.53 0.11 -27.41
N CYS A 517 -6.74 0.47 -27.83
CA CYS A 517 -7.94 -0.32 -27.58
C CYS A 517 -7.81 -1.73 -28.20
N LYS A 518 -7.40 -1.82 -29.46
CA LYS A 518 -7.19 -3.09 -30.18
C LYS A 518 -6.14 -3.97 -29.50
N ALA A 519 -5.00 -3.41 -29.11
CA ALA A 519 -3.97 -4.14 -28.37
C ALA A 519 -4.49 -4.66 -27.03
N SER A 520 -5.26 -3.86 -26.30
CA SER A 520 -5.83 -4.23 -25.01
C SER A 520 -6.91 -5.32 -25.13
N LEU A 521 -7.77 -5.24 -26.15
CA LEU A 521 -8.76 -6.26 -26.44
C LEU A 521 -8.11 -7.56 -26.97
N GLY A 522 -7.05 -7.45 -27.77
CA GLY A 522 -6.26 -8.60 -28.22
C GLY A 522 -5.71 -9.44 -27.06
N LYS A 523 -5.26 -8.79 -25.97
CA LYS A 523 -4.84 -9.51 -24.75
C LYS A 523 -5.98 -10.30 -24.10
N LEU A 524 -7.23 -9.81 -24.15
CA LEU A 524 -8.39 -10.53 -23.64
C LEU A 524 -8.75 -11.73 -24.53
N ILE A 525 -8.62 -11.59 -25.85
CA ILE A 525 -8.84 -12.67 -26.81
C ILE A 525 -7.82 -13.79 -26.59
N VAL A 526 -6.53 -13.46 -26.46
CA VAL A 526 -5.48 -14.46 -26.17
C VAL A 526 -5.75 -15.21 -24.86
N LYS A 527 -6.26 -14.52 -23.83
CA LYS A 527 -6.65 -15.18 -22.57
C LYS A 527 -7.87 -16.08 -22.71
N MET A 528 -8.81 -15.73 -23.56
CA MET A 528 -9.98 -16.57 -23.88
C MET A 528 -9.56 -17.82 -24.66
N ASP A 529 -8.59 -17.71 -25.56
CA ASP A 529 -8.11 -18.83 -26.37
C ASP A 529 -7.20 -19.78 -25.57
N GLY A 530 -6.49 -19.27 -24.58
CA GLY A 530 -5.58 -20.03 -23.72
C GLY A 530 -6.25 -20.89 -22.63
N LEU A 531 -7.54 -21.19 -22.72
CA LEU A 531 -8.27 -21.97 -21.70
C LEU A 531 -7.73 -23.40 -21.55
N GLU A 532 -7.42 -24.06 -22.66
CA GLU A 532 -6.89 -25.44 -22.68
C GLU A 532 -5.51 -25.52 -22.02
N ILE A 533 -4.59 -24.65 -22.42
CA ILE A 533 -3.25 -24.53 -21.82
C ILE A 533 -3.33 -24.25 -20.31
N GLY A 534 -4.32 -23.45 -19.89
CA GLY A 534 -4.60 -23.18 -18.48
C GLY A 534 -5.08 -24.41 -17.71
N PHE A 535 -5.96 -25.21 -18.32
CA PHE A 535 -6.45 -26.47 -17.76
C PHE A 535 -5.33 -27.52 -17.65
N ASP A 536 -4.56 -27.72 -18.71
CA ASP A 536 -3.49 -28.73 -18.74
C ASP A 536 -2.44 -28.45 -17.67
N ARG A 537 -2.03 -27.19 -17.49
CA ARG A 537 -1.12 -26.80 -16.40
C ARG A 537 -1.67 -27.10 -15.00
N ILE A 538 -3.00 -27.09 -14.84
CA ILE A 538 -3.66 -27.42 -13.56
C ILE A 538 -3.79 -28.94 -13.41
N ALA A 539 -4.12 -29.66 -14.49
CA ALA A 539 -4.26 -31.12 -14.51
C ALA A 539 -2.91 -31.84 -14.32
N GLU A 540 -1.84 -31.36 -14.94
CA GLU A 540 -0.46 -31.86 -14.80
C GLU A 540 0.11 -31.69 -13.38
N ARG A 541 -0.53 -30.88 -12.52
CA ARG A 541 -0.18 -30.72 -11.11
C ARG A 541 -0.87 -31.73 -10.18
N SER A 542 -1.62 -32.70 -10.73
CA SER A 542 -2.39 -33.70 -9.96
C SER A 542 -1.72 -35.10 -10.00
N PRO A 543 -1.36 -35.71 -8.86
CA PRO A 543 -0.46 -36.88 -8.81
C PRO A 543 -1.23 -38.21 -8.78
N ILE A 544 -2.01 -38.55 -9.82
CA ILE A 544 -2.80 -39.80 -9.80
C ILE A 544 -2.58 -40.68 -11.04
N GLU A 545 -2.04 -40.16 -12.14
CA GLU A 545 -1.74 -40.97 -13.35
C GLU A 545 -0.28 -41.49 -13.40
N ALA A 546 0.45 -41.38 -12.29
CA ALA A 546 1.90 -41.64 -12.23
C ALA A 546 2.29 -42.98 -11.57
N GLU A 547 1.40 -43.96 -11.39
CA GLU A 547 1.78 -45.23 -10.73
C GLU A 547 1.78 -46.48 -11.64
N GLU A 548 0.88 -46.63 -12.61
CA GLU A 548 0.88 -47.84 -13.47
C GLU A 548 1.64 -47.67 -14.79
N GLN A 549 1.56 -46.51 -15.46
CA GLN A 549 2.41 -46.21 -16.61
C GLN A 549 3.85 -45.89 -16.18
N ALA A 550 4.05 -45.37 -14.96
CA ALA A 550 5.37 -45.13 -14.42
C ALA A 550 6.16 -46.41 -14.14
N TYR A 551 5.58 -47.60 -13.94
CA TYR A 551 6.44 -48.80 -13.77
C TYR A 551 7.07 -49.30 -15.07
N GLN A 552 6.42 -49.05 -16.21
CA GLN A 552 6.93 -49.41 -17.54
C GLN A 552 7.74 -48.27 -18.16
N GLU A 553 7.27 -47.03 -18.02
CA GLU A 553 8.04 -45.86 -18.38
C GLU A 553 9.22 -45.62 -17.43
N LEU A 554 9.22 -45.97 -16.14
CA LEU A 554 10.42 -45.85 -15.29
C LEU A 554 11.51 -46.84 -15.69
N ALA A 555 11.18 -47.97 -16.34
CA ALA A 555 12.18 -48.90 -16.87
C ALA A 555 12.81 -48.40 -18.19
N GLU A 556 12.02 -47.73 -19.04
CA GLU A 556 12.51 -47.09 -20.27
C GLU A 556 13.12 -45.70 -20.00
N GLN A 557 12.56 -44.94 -19.06
CA GLN A 557 13.09 -43.70 -18.52
C GLN A 557 14.29 -43.97 -17.64
N LEU A 558 14.49 -45.11 -16.95
CA LEU A 558 15.81 -45.38 -16.32
C LEU A 558 16.89 -45.49 -17.37
N ARG A 559 16.63 -46.14 -18.52
CA ARG A 559 17.59 -46.19 -19.62
C ARG A 559 17.74 -44.84 -20.33
N ALA A 560 16.63 -44.14 -20.62
CA ALA A 560 16.66 -42.84 -21.28
C ALA A 560 17.16 -41.73 -20.35
N THR A 561 16.97 -41.84 -19.03
CA THR A 561 17.57 -40.94 -18.02
C THR A 561 18.99 -41.33 -17.71
N GLU A 562 19.42 -42.59 -17.80
CA GLU A 562 20.84 -42.95 -17.77
C GLU A 562 21.57 -42.41 -19.02
N GLU A 563 20.96 -42.51 -20.20
CA GLU A 563 21.48 -41.93 -21.45
C GLU A 563 21.41 -40.40 -21.45
N ALA A 564 20.31 -39.80 -21.00
CA ALA A 564 20.17 -38.34 -20.89
C ALA A 564 20.98 -37.77 -19.73
N LYS A 565 21.24 -38.53 -18.66
CA LYS A 565 22.19 -38.18 -17.59
C LYS A 565 23.61 -38.34 -18.08
N ALA A 566 23.94 -39.34 -18.90
CA ALA A 566 25.24 -39.41 -19.57
C ALA A 566 25.43 -38.27 -20.58
N HIS A 567 24.37 -37.86 -21.29
CA HIS A 567 24.39 -36.69 -22.19
C HIS A 567 24.42 -35.36 -21.42
N GLN A 568 23.69 -35.25 -20.30
CA GLN A 568 23.76 -34.11 -19.38
C GLN A 568 25.11 -34.07 -18.68
N GLU A 569 25.70 -35.18 -18.27
CA GLU A 569 27.05 -35.22 -17.69
C GLU A 569 28.11 -34.91 -18.75
N ALA A 570 27.94 -35.34 -20.00
CA ALA A 570 28.81 -34.95 -21.11
C ALA A 570 28.71 -33.46 -21.43
N THR A 571 27.50 -32.90 -21.51
CA THR A 571 27.27 -31.47 -21.72
C THR A 571 27.67 -30.65 -20.50
N PHE A 572 27.46 -31.11 -19.27
CA PHE A 572 28.00 -30.48 -18.07
C PHE A 572 29.52 -30.58 -18.02
N LEU A 573 30.15 -31.65 -18.51
CA LEU A 573 31.60 -31.74 -18.62
C LEU A 573 32.13 -30.81 -19.71
N GLU A 574 31.40 -30.64 -20.81
CA GLU A 574 31.73 -29.73 -21.91
C GLU A 574 31.51 -28.26 -21.50
N GLU A 575 30.43 -27.95 -20.79
CA GLU A 575 30.16 -26.66 -20.15
C GLU A 575 31.14 -26.38 -19.03
N ARG A 576 31.51 -27.38 -18.22
CA ARG A 576 32.52 -27.21 -17.18
C ARG A 576 33.90 -27.05 -17.80
N ALA A 577 34.20 -27.69 -18.93
CA ALA A 577 35.42 -27.48 -19.70
C ALA A 577 35.43 -26.11 -20.39
N SER A 578 34.29 -25.65 -20.92
CA SER A 578 34.15 -24.33 -21.55
C SER A 578 34.25 -23.23 -20.50
N LEU A 579 33.55 -23.37 -19.36
CA LEU A 579 33.66 -22.49 -18.20
C LEU A 579 35.06 -22.54 -17.58
N GLN A 580 35.73 -23.70 -17.55
CA GLN A 580 37.14 -23.76 -17.14
C GLN A 580 38.06 -23.06 -18.13
N SER A 581 37.81 -23.18 -19.43
CA SER A 581 38.56 -22.47 -20.48
C SER A 581 38.30 -20.96 -20.42
N GLU A 582 37.08 -20.55 -20.08
CA GLU A 582 36.68 -19.17 -19.93
C GLU A 582 37.22 -18.58 -18.63
N ILE A 583 37.23 -19.34 -17.53
CA ILE A 583 37.93 -18.97 -16.30
C ILE A 583 39.43 -18.89 -16.55
N GLN A 584 40.03 -19.78 -17.33
CA GLN A 584 41.45 -19.68 -17.71
C GLN A 584 41.71 -18.47 -18.61
N ARG A 585 40.82 -18.17 -19.55
CA ARG A 585 40.88 -16.98 -20.40
C ARG A 585 40.69 -15.72 -19.59
N LEU A 586 39.74 -15.69 -18.66
CA LEU A 586 39.51 -14.58 -17.74
C LEU A 586 40.67 -14.43 -16.77
N LYS A 587 41.28 -15.51 -16.29
CA LYS A 587 42.52 -15.47 -15.49
C LYS A 587 43.70 -14.95 -16.30
N LYS A 588 43.87 -15.39 -17.55
CA LYS A 588 44.90 -14.88 -18.46
C LYS A 588 44.66 -13.42 -18.82
N ASN A 589 43.40 -13.02 -19.01
CA ASN A 589 43.02 -11.63 -19.20
C ASN A 589 43.33 -10.84 -17.93
N LEU A 590 42.99 -11.35 -16.74
CA LEU A 590 43.26 -10.69 -15.46
C LEU A 590 44.78 -10.61 -15.18
N GLU A 591 45.57 -11.60 -15.57
CA GLU A 591 47.05 -11.55 -15.59
C GLU A 591 47.58 -10.57 -16.62
N GLN A 592 46.97 -10.46 -17.80
CA GLN A 592 47.32 -9.46 -18.79
C GLN A 592 46.97 -8.05 -18.29
N THR A 593 45.80 -7.86 -17.68
CA THR A 593 45.36 -6.59 -17.09
C THR A 593 46.18 -6.24 -15.86
N SER A 594 46.60 -7.22 -15.04
CA SER A 594 47.49 -6.99 -13.91
C SER A 594 48.91 -6.67 -14.39
N SER A 595 49.38 -7.28 -15.48
CA SER A 595 50.65 -6.93 -16.12
C SER A 595 50.62 -5.54 -16.76
N SER A 596 49.49 -5.14 -17.37
CA SER A 596 49.32 -3.78 -17.89
C SER A 596 49.19 -2.78 -16.76
N LEU A 597 48.49 -3.11 -15.67
CA LEU A 597 48.43 -2.28 -14.46
C LEU A 597 49.81 -2.12 -13.82
N SER A 598 50.61 -3.20 -13.75
CA SER A 598 52.00 -3.14 -13.29
C SER A 598 52.86 -2.29 -14.22
N SER A 599 52.67 -2.41 -15.54
CA SER A 599 53.38 -1.58 -16.51
C SER A 599 52.97 -0.11 -16.43
N ASP A 600 51.70 0.18 -16.18
CA ASP A 600 51.17 1.53 -15.98
C ASP A 600 51.59 2.10 -14.62
N GLN A 601 51.69 1.28 -13.58
CA GLN A 601 52.28 1.66 -12.29
C GLN A 601 53.78 1.94 -12.43
N GLU A 602 54.53 1.14 -13.18
CA GLU A 602 55.93 1.43 -13.48
C GLU A 602 56.08 2.68 -14.34
N ARG A 603 55.17 2.92 -15.29
CA ARG A 603 55.12 4.14 -16.10
C ARG A 603 54.78 5.35 -15.24
N GLY A 604 53.83 5.22 -14.32
CA GLY A 604 53.51 6.21 -13.30
C GLY A 604 54.71 6.53 -12.43
N ASN A 605 55.39 5.51 -11.89
CA ASN A 605 56.59 5.67 -11.08
C ASN A 605 57.78 6.28 -11.86
N ARG A 606 57.85 6.09 -13.19
CA ARG A 606 58.83 6.76 -14.06
C ARG A 606 58.46 8.23 -14.27
N LEU A 607 57.19 8.52 -14.57
CA LEU A 607 56.69 9.89 -14.73
C LEU A 607 56.77 10.68 -13.42
N GLU A 608 56.55 10.05 -12.26
CA GLU A 608 56.76 10.66 -10.95
C GLU A 608 58.23 10.99 -10.70
N ARG A 609 59.14 10.08 -11.07
CA ARG A 609 60.59 10.34 -11.01
C ARG A 609 61.01 11.46 -11.96
N GLU A 610 60.47 11.50 -13.17
CA GLU A 610 60.69 12.60 -14.13
C GLU A 610 60.11 13.92 -13.60
N LEU A 611 58.93 13.92 -12.98
CA LEU A 611 58.35 15.07 -12.31
C LEU A 611 59.20 15.56 -11.14
N HIS A 612 59.75 14.64 -10.33
CA HIS A 612 60.69 14.98 -9.27
C HIS A 612 61.99 15.56 -9.84
N GLN A 613 62.49 15.04 -10.95
CA GLN A 613 63.68 15.54 -11.63
C GLN A 613 63.45 16.93 -12.24
N VAL A 614 62.30 17.16 -12.88
CA VAL A 614 61.89 18.47 -13.42
C VAL A 614 61.65 19.47 -12.29
N ARG A 615 61.03 19.07 -11.18
CA ARG A 615 60.89 19.93 -9.99
C ARG A 615 62.25 20.32 -9.42
N ALA A 616 63.18 19.37 -9.30
CA ALA A 616 64.55 19.67 -8.87
C ALA A 616 65.30 20.59 -9.84
N GLN A 617 65.06 20.45 -11.16
CA GLN A 617 65.58 21.37 -12.17
C GLN A 617 64.95 22.77 -12.06
N LEU A 618 63.63 22.87 -11.87
CA LEU A 618 62.93 24.14 -11.67
C LEU A 618 63.38 24.85 -10.38
N ASP A 619 63.62 24.11 -9.29
CA ASP A 619 64.19 24.66 -8.06
C ASP A 619 65.64 25.11 -8.26
N GLY A 620 66.41 24.40 -9.09
CA GLY A 620 67.74 24.80 -9.53
C GLY A 620 67.72 26.08 -10.36
N ASP A 621 66.81 26.17 -11.33
CA ASP A 621 66.61 27.33 -12.19
C ASP A 621 66.06 28.54 -11.42
N ALA A 622 65.19 28.33 -10.44
CA ALA A 622 64.70 29.38 -9.55
C ALA A 622 65.82 29.93 -8.67
N LYS A 623 66.71 29.07 -8.16
CA LYS A 623 67.92 29.51 -7.44
C LYS A 623 68.87 30.26 -8.37
N ALA A 624 69.08 29.78 -9.61
CA ALA A 624 69.92 30.47 -10.59
C ALA A 624 69.36 31.83 -11.00
N ARG A 625 68.04 31.94 -11.19
CA ARG A 625 67.34 33.22 -11.45
C ARG A 625 67.50 34.18 -10.28
N ARG A 626 67.30 33.73 -9.03
CA ARG A 626 67.55 34.58 -7.85
C ARG A 626 69.00 35.06 -7.76
N VAL A 627 69.97 34.21 -8.08
CA VAL A 627 71.40 34.61 -8.11
C VAL A 627 71.66 35.65 -9.22
N LEU A 628 71.04 35.50 -10.39
CA LEU A 628 71.14 36.47 -11.48
C LEU A 628 70.41 37.79 -11.17
N GLU A 629 69.24 37.73 -10.52
CA GLU A 629 68.49 38.89 -10.06
C GLU A 629 69.28 39.66 -9.01
N ASN A 630 69.87 38.98 -8.02
CA ASN A 630 70.76 39.60 -7.04
C ASN A 630 71.97 40.24 -7.73
N ARG A 631 72.60 39.56 -8.69
CA ARG A 631 73.75 40.12 -9.42
C ARG A 631 73.37 41.31 -10.30
N ASN A 632 72.16 41.33 -10.86
CA ASN A 632 71.63 42.48 -11.60
C ASN A 632 71.28 43.64 -10.67
N ALA A 633 70.77 43.36 -9.47
CA ALA A 633 70.53 44.37 -8.44
C ALA A 633 71.84 45.00 -7.95
N ASP A 634 72.88 44.18 -7.73
CA ASP A 634 74.22 44.65 -7.38
C ASP A 634 74.80 45.53 -8.50
N LEU A 635 74.71 45.10 -9.77
CA LEU A 635 75.15 45.90 -10.92
C LEU A 635 74.36 47.20 -11.07
N ALA A 636 73.05 47.20 -10.77
CA ALA A 636 72.24 48.41 -10.79
C ALA A 636 72.64 49.39 -9.66
N SER A 637 72.94 48.87 -8.47
CA SER A 637 73.49 49.65 -7.36
C SER A 637 74.85 50.25 -7.72
N ASP A 638 75.73 49.48 -8.38
CA ASP A 638 77.05 49.97 -8.83
C ASP A 638 76.93 51.05 -9.92
N ILE A 639 75.94 50.96 -10.81
CA ILE A 639 75.67 52.01 -11.80
C ILE A 639 75.13 53.27 -11.11
N GLU A 640 74.30 53.13 -10.08
CA GLU A 640 73.77 54.27 -9.33
C GLU A 640 74.86 54.95 -8.50
N THR A 641 75.77 54.21 -7.87
CA THR A 641 76.92 54.80 -7.18
C THR A 641 77.84 55.53 -8.15
N GLN A 642 78.11 54.96 -9.33
CA GLN A 642 78.87 55.65 -10.37
C GLN A 642 78.17 56.91 -10.88
N ARG A 643 76.83 56.91 -10.99
CA ARG A 643 76.06 58.13 -11.33
C ARG A 643 76.19 59.21 -10.28
N VAL A 644 76.05 58.86 -9.00
CA VAL A 644 76.21 59.78 -7.88
C VAL A 644 77.63 60.35 -7.81
N GLU A 645 78.66 59.53 -8.07
CA GLU A 645 80.06 59.99 -8.15
C GLU A 645 80.28 60.95 -9.34
N LEU A 646 79.64 60.71 -10.48
CA LEU A 646 79.76 61.55 -11.67
C LEU A 646 79.01 62.89 -11.50
N GLU A 647 77.86 62.88 -10.83
CA GLU A 647 77.15 64.09 -10.42
C GLU A 647 77.96 64.91 -9.41
N ARG A 648 78.63 64.25 -8.46
CA ARG A 648 79.51 64.92 -7.49
C ARG A 648 80.75 65.53 -8.15
N ALA A 649 81.36 64.84 -9.12
CA ALA A 649 82.47 65.37 -9.91
C ALA A 649 82.06 66.56 -10.79
N LEU A 650 80.84 66.55 -11.34
CA LEU A 650 80.27 67.70 -12.06
C LEU A 650 80.01 68.88 -11.12
N ALA A 651 79.50 68.64 -9.91
CA ALA A 651 79.30 69.67 -8.91
C ALA A 651 80.64 70.33 -8.49
N ASP A 652 81.69 69.55 -8.27
CA ASP A 652 83.02 70.07 -7.94
C ASP A 652 83.64 70.88 -9.10
N ALA A 653 83.44 70.47 -10.35
CA ALA A 653 83.85 71.24 -11.53
C ALA A 653 83.09 72.57 -11.67
N THR A 654 81.81 72.61 -11.33
CA THR A 654 81.03 73.87 -11.34
C THR A 654 81.45 74.83 -10.23
N ASN A 655 81.86 74.32 -9.06
CA ASN A 655 82.37 75.15 -7.97
C ASN A 655 83.75 75.76 -8.30
N GLN A 656 84.64 75.01 -8.95
CA GLN A 656 85.92 75.54 -9.44
C GLN A 656 85.74 76.62 -10.54
N SER A 657 84.69 76.51 -11.37
CA SER A 657 84.36 77.54 -12.36
C SER A 657 83.84 78.84 -11.72
N ARG A 658 83.11 78.76 -10.60
CA ARG A 658 82.62 79.92 -9.84
C ARG A 658 83.77 80.68 -9.14
N GLU A 659 84.78 79.96 -8.64
CA GLU A 659 85.99 80.57 -8.06
C GLU A 659 86.85 81.28 -9.12
N ALA A 660 86.91 80.77 -10.35
CA ALA A 660 87.60 81.41 -11.47
C ALA A 660 86.88 82.67 -12.03
N GLU A 661 85.55 82.74 -11.90
CA GLU A 661 84.76 83.94 -12.24
C GLU A 661 84.88 85.03 -11.17
N HIS A 662 84.94 84.67 -9.89
CA HIS A 662 85.12 85.62 -8.78
C HIS A 662 86.43 86.40 -8.90
N LEU A 663 87.54 85.74 -9.29
CA LEU A 663 88.84 86.39 -9.52
C LEU A 663 88.90 87.25 -10.82
N ARG A 664 87.98 87.05 -11.77
CA ARG A 664 87.83 87.91 -12.97
C ARG A 664 86.99 89.17 -12.70
N GLN A 665 86.07 89.10 -11.75
CA GLN A 665 85.22 90.22 -11.34
C GLN A 665 86.01 91.28 -10.53
N GLU A 666 86.98 90.86 -9.70
CA GLU A 666 87.83 91.81 -8.95
C GLU A 666 88.80 92.61 -9.85
N LEU A 667 89.21 92.06 -11.00
CA LEU A 667 90.12 92.72 -11.96
C LEU A 667 89.41 93.69 -12.92
N THR A 668 88.07 93.60 -13.01
CA THR A 668 87.21 94.48 -13.82
C THR A 668 86.60 95.62 -13.00
N GLN A 669 86.47 95.45 -11.68
CA GLN A 669 85.94 96.44 -10.74
C GLN A 669 86.88 97.66 -10.56
N VAL A 670 88.20 97.49 -10.58
CA VAL A 670 89.18 98.60 -10.43
C VAL A 670 89.31 99.48 -11.70
N LYS A 671 88.85 99.00 -12.87
CA LYS A 671 88.90 99.76 -14.14
C LYS A 671 87.59 100.47 -14.49
N ALA A 672 86.47 100.07 -13.88
CA ALA A 672 85.16 100.72 -14.07
C ALA A 672 84.96 101.95 -13.18
N GLU A 673 85.57 101.98 -11.98
CA GLU A 673 85.44 103.07 -11.00
C GLU A 673 86.12 104.40 -11.43
N PHE A 674 86.94 104.41 -12.49
CA PHE A 674 87.61 105.62 -13.01
C PHE A 674 86.81 106.37 -14.10
N GLU A 675 85.95 105.68 -14.86
CA GLU A 675 85.16 106.28 -15.96
C GLU A 675 83.74 106.69 -15.52
N GLU A 676 83.25 106.17 -14.40
CA GLU A 676 81.89 106.44 -13.89
C GLU A 676 81.77 107.80 -13.16
N VAL A 677 82.87 108.33 -12.59
CA VAL A 677 82.90 109.63 -11.91
C VAL A 677 82.75 110.81 -12.89
N LYS A 678 83.13 110.63 -14.17
CA LYS A 678 83.09 111.69 -15.19
C LYS A 678 81.75 111.82 -15.93
N THR A 679 80.88 110.81 -15.82
CA THR A 679 79.57 110.75 -16.51
C THR A 679 78.38 110.94 -15.56
N LEU A 680 78.60 110.89 -14.24
CA LEU A 680 77.60 111.12 -13.19
C LEU A 680 77.25 112.61 -12.95
N GLU A 681 78.13 113.55 -13.32
CA GLU A 681 77.86 115.00 -13.18
C GLU A 681 76.83 115.53 -14.20
N THR A 682 76.77 114.95 -15.40
CA THR A 682 75.89 115.44 -16.49
C THR A 682 74.49 114.81 -16.48
N LYS A 683 74.30 113.68 -15.79
CA LYS A 683 73.00 112.98 -15.66
C LYS A 683 72.14 113.42 -14.46
N ASN A 684 72.71 114.10 -13.45
CA ASN A 684 71.95 114.54 -12.26
C ASN A 684 71.08 115.79 -12.49
N ALA A 685 71.34 116.57 -13.54
CA ALA A 685 70.51 117.73 -13.89
C ALA A 685 69.17 117.35 -14.57
N GLY A 686 69.07 116.18 -15.22
CA GLY A 686 67.88 115.76 -15.97
C GLY A 686 66.84 114.96 -15.17
N LYS A 687 67.22 114.30 -14.07
CA LYS A 687 66.33 113.42 -13.30
C LYS A 687 65.32 114.16 -12.40
N VAL A 688 65.56 115.43 -12.08
CA VAL A 688 64.66 116.24 -11.23
C VAL A 688 63.37 116.64 -11.95
N VAL A 689 63.39 116.74 -13.29
CA VAL A 689 62.20 117.11 -14.08
C VAL A 689 61.28 115.90 -14.32
N ALA A 690 61.83 114.70 -14.54
CA ALA A 690 61.05 113.49 -14.83
C ALA A 690 60.31 112.92 -13.59
N LEU A 691 60.85 113.11 -12.38
CA LEU A 691 60.24 112.61 -11.14
C LEU A 691 58.93 113.33 -10.76
N LEU A 692 58.69 114.55 -11.26
CA LEU A 692 57.46 115.30 -10.99
C LEU A 692 56.29 114.88 -11.90
N GLU A 693 56.55 114.44 -13.14
CA GLU A 693 55.51 113.92 -14.05
C GLU A 693 55.05 112.50 -13.69
N GLU A 694 55.93 111.68 -13.11
CA GLU A 694 55.61 110.30 -12.75
C GLU A 694 54.74 110.19 -11.48
N GLN A 695 54.89 111.13 -10.52
CA GLN A 695 54.01 111.18 -9.33
C GLN A 695 52.56 111.57 -9.66
N ALA A 696 52.34 112.42 -10.67
CA ALA A 696 50.99 112.81 -11.08
C ALA A 696 50.21 111.67 -11.76
N ASN A 697 50.89 110.83 -12.54
CA ASN A 697 50.26 109.69 -13.23
C ASN A 697 49.96 108.50 -12.29
N ASN A 698 50.72 108.33 -11.21
CA ASN A 698 50.47 107.26 -10.25
C ASN A 698 49.28 107.56 -9.31
N LEU A 699 49.02 108.82 -8.97
CA LEU A 699 47.83 109.20 -8.19
C LEU A 699 46.53 108.90 -8.94
N ARG A 700 46.50 109.18 -10.26
CA ARG A 700 45.32 108.93 -11.11
C ARG A 700 44.97 107.43 -11.23
N LYS A 701 45.99 106.57 -11.35
CA LYS A 701 45.80 105.11 -11.41
C LYS A 701 45.32 104.50 -10.09
N LEU A 702 45.69 105.09 -8.95
CA LEU A 702 45.24 104.68 -7.62
C LEU A 702 43.77 105.04 -7.37
N GLU A 703 43.30 106.18 -7.87
CA GLU A 703 41.88 106.57 -7.80
C GLU A 703 41.00 105.66 -8.65
N ASP A 704 41.41 105.34 -9.89
CA ASP A 704 40.70 104.41 -10.76
C ASP A 704 40.66 102.97 -10.20
N ALA A 705 41.70 102.56 -9.46
CA ALA A 705 41.73 101.26 -8.79
C ALA A 705 40.81 101.21 -7.56
N ARG A 706 40.67 102.33 -6.83
CA ARG A 706 39.73 102.46 -5.71
C ARG A 706 38.28 102.38 -6.17
N ALA A 707 37.91 103.09 -7.24
CA ALA A 707 36.56 103.07 -7.78
C ALA A 707 36.12 101.66 -8.24
N ARG A 708 37.04 100.87 -8.83
CA ARG A 708 36.77 99.46 -9.17
C ARG A 708 36.65 98.55 -7.96
N GLY A 709 37.36 98.84 -6.88
CA GLY A 709 37.25 98.11 -5.61
C GLY A 709 35.89 98.33 -4.94
N GLU A 710 35.39 99.57 -4.95
CA GLU A 710 34.07 99.91 -4.39
C GLU A 710 32.91 99.27 -5.18
N ASP A 711 33.01 99.19 -6.51
CA ASP A 711 31.98 98.56 -7.35
C ASP A 711 31.94 97.02 -7.17
N LEU A 712 33.09 96.36 -7.04
CA LEU A 712 33.17 94.93 -6.73
C LEU A 712 32.67 94.61 -5.31
N GLN A 713 32.93 95.49 -4.34
CA GLN A 713 32.40 95.36 -2.99
C GLN A 713 30.86 95.41 -2.99
N ALA A 714 30.27 96.36 -3.72
CA ALA A 714 28.83 96.49 -3.87
C ALA A 714 28.18 95.25 -4.54
N GLN A 715 28.84 94.66 -5.53
CA GLN A 715 28.36 93.43 -6.17
C GLN A 715 28.43 92.20 -5.25
N ILE A 716 29.46 92.11 -4.39
CA ILE A 716 29.58 91.04 -3.39
C ILE A 716 28.49 91.18 -2.31
N GLU A 717 28.18 92.40 -1.88
CA GLU A 717 27.10 92.65 -0.92
C GLU A 717 25.72 92.30 -1.50
N ALA A 718 25.47 92.63 -2.77
CA ALA A 718 24.23 92.23 -3.45
C ALA A 718 24.09 90.71 -3.59
N ALA A 719 25.16 90.00 -3.98
CA ALA A 719 25.15 88.54 -4.11
C ALA A 719 24.96 87.82 -2.76
N ARG A 720 25.48 88.40 -1.66
CA ARG A 720 25.24 87.86 -0.31
C ARG A 720 23.80 88.04 0.14
N ALA A 721 23.19 89.20 -0.13
CA ALA A 721 21.79 89.44 0.19
C ALA A 721 20.86 88.47 -0.55
N GLU A 722 21.13 88.19 -1.84
CA GLU A 722 20.36 87.22 -2.62
C GLU A 722 20.53 85.78 -2.10
N SER A 723 21.75 85.39 -1.70
CA SER A 723 22.00 84.08 -1.09
C SER A 723 21.27 83.90 0.26
N ASP A 724 21.22 84.95 1.07
CA ASP A 724 20.52 84.94 2.36
C ASP A 724 18.99 84.80 2.17
N GLU A 725 18.43 85.48 1.16
CA GLU A 725 17.01 85.39 0.82
C GLU A 725 16.62 83.97 0.33
N VAL A 726 17.47 83.35 -0.51
CA VAL A 726 17.28 81.95 -0.95
C VAL A 726 17.41 80.96 0.21
N HIS A 727 18.37 81.18 1.12
CA HIS A 727 18.51 80.34 2.32
C HIS A 727 17.29 80.41 3.23
N GLN A 728 16.70 81.61 3.38
CA GLN A 728 15.51 81.78 4.19
C GLN A 728 14.28 81.10 3.56
N ALA A 729 14.08 81.24 2.25
CA ALA A 729 13.02 80.55 1.52
C ALA A 729 13.15 79.01 1.58
N LEU A 730 14.38 78.47 1.49
CA LEU A 730 14.63 77.04 1.59
C LEU A 730 14.32 76.49 2.99
N LYS A 731 14.62 77.26 4.04
CA LYS A 731 14.32 76.89 5.43
C LYS A 731 12.82 76.90 5.72
N GLU A 732 12.08 77.83 5.14
CA GLU A 732 10.62 77.86 5.26
C GLU A 732 9.98 76.67 4.52
N ALA A 733 10.45 76.36 3.30
CA ALA A 733 9.98 75.21 2.53
C ALA A 733 10.27 73.86 3.21
N SER A 734 11.45 73.70 3.85
CA SER A 734 11.77 72.49 4.59
C SER A 734 10.89 72.31 5.83
N SER A 735 10.60 73.41 6.54
CA SER A 735 9.72 73.38 7.72
C SER A 735 8.28 72.98 7.39
N GLU A 736 7.75 73.42 6.25
CA GLU A 736 6.40 73.05 5.81
C GLU A 736 6.36 71.60 5.29
N LYS A 737 7.42 71.14 4.60
CA LYS A 737 7.56 69.73 4.20
C LYS A 737 7.54 68.80 5.43
N ASP A 738 8.32 69.13 6.45
CA ASP A 738 8.40 68.33 7.68
C ASP A 738 7.06 68.32 8.43
N ARG A 739 6.31 69.43 8.39
CA ARG A 739 4.96 69.51 8.97
C ARG A 739 3.97 68.59 8.25
N LEU A 740 3.97 68.59 6.91
CA LEU A 740 3.10 67.72 6.11
C LEU A 740 3.45 66.24 6.28
N LEU A 741 4.75 65.89 6.33
CA LEU A 741 5.19 64.51 6.57
C LEU A 741 4.76 64.02 7.96
N ARG A 742 4.84 64.87 9.00
CA ARG A 742 4.34 64.52 10.34
C ARG A 742 2.83 64.32 10.36
N ALA A 743 2.07 65.15 9.64
CA ALA A 743 0.62 65.00 9.54
C ALA A 743 0.25 63.68 8.83
N GLN A 744 0.94 63.36 7.73
CA GLN A 744 0.74 62.12 6.99
C GLN A 744 1.12 60.88 7.81
N ALA A 745 2.24 60.93 8.55
CA ALA A 745 2.64 59.86 9.46
C ALA A 745 1.58 59.62 10.55
N SER A 746 1.02 60.69 11.13
CA SER A 746 -0.02 60.57 12.17
C SER A 746 -1.34 59.95 11.68
N GLU A 747 -1.72 60.21 10.42
CA GLU A 747 -2.89 59.59 9.78
C GLU A 747 -2.60 58.12 9.44
N HIS A 748 -1.41 57.78 8.94
CA HIS A 748 -1.01 56.38 8.75
C HIS A 748 -0.99 55.60 10.06
N ASP A 749 -0.46 56.17 11.14
CA ASP A 749 -0.47 55.56 12.47
C ASP A 749 -1.89 55.35 13.02
N ARG A 750 -2.84 56.19 12.62
CA ARG A 750 -4.26 56.02 12.97
C ARG A 750 -4.88 54.86 12.18
N ILE A 751 -4.66 54.82 10.86
CA ILE A 751 -5.16 53.75 9.98
C ILE A 751 -4.59 52.38 10.39
N ILE A 752 -3.30 52.32 10.75
CA ILE A 752 -2.66 51.08 11.21
C ILE A 752 -3.27 50.62 12.53
N ARG A 753 -3.59 51.53 13.46
CA ARG A 753 -4.27 51.18 14.72
C ARG A 753 -5.68 50.67 14.48
N ASP A 754 -6.42 51.26 13.56
CA ASP A 754 -7.77 50.82 13.20
C ASP A 754 -7.73 49.43 12.54
N HIS A 755 -6.81 49.17 11.61
CA HIS A 755 -6.61 47.84 11.02
C HIS A 755 -6.13 46.80 12.03
N ARG A 756 -5.30 47.19 13.00
CA ARG A 756 -4.89 46.28 14.07
C ARG A 756 -6.07 45.91 14.97
N ALA A 757 -6.92 46.88 15.30
CA ALA A 757 -8.14 46.63 16.08
C ALA A 757 -9.15 45.74 15.32
N GLU A 758 -9.28 45.93 14.00
CA GLU A 758 -10.10 45.09 13.13
C GLU A 758 -9.55 43.65 13.05
N ALA A 759 -8.25 43.49 12.82
CA ALA A 759 -7.59 42.19 12.80
C ALA A 759 -7.64 41.46 14.15
N ASP A 760 -7.52 42.18 15.26
CA ASP A 760 -7.68 41.62 16.61
C ASP A 760 -9.15 41.20 16.87
N GLY A 761 -10.12 41.96 16.33
CA GLY A 761 -11.53 41.61 16.33
C GLY A 761 -11.83 40.33 15.54
N ASP A 762 -11.31 40.24 14.32
CA ASP A 762 -11.45 39.05 13.47
C ASP A 762 -10.77 37.83 14.09
N ARG A 763 -9.58 38.02 14.68
CA ARG A 763 -8.88 36.97 15.42
C ARG A 763 -9.73 36.43 16.57
N ALA A 764 -10.36 37.30 17.36
CA ALA A 764 -11.21 36.87 18.47
C ALA A 764 -12.44 36.09 17.99
N VAL A 765 -13.04 36.49 16.85
CA VAL A 765 -14.16 35.77 16.23
C VAL A 765 -13.72 34.39 15.74
N LEU A 766 -12.57 34.30 15.07
CA LEU A 766 -12.02 33.04 14.56
C LEU A 766 -11.61 32.10 15.69
N GLU A 767 -11.00 32.61 16.75
CA GLU A 767 -10.67 31.81 17.94
C GLU A 767 -11.94 31.25 18.58
N ARG A 768 -13.00 32.05 18.71
CA ARG A 768 -14.29 31.57 19.20
C ARG A 768 -14.89 30.48 18.30
N GLN A 769 -14.92 30.70 16.99
CA GLN A 769 -15.42 29.71 16.02
C GLN A 769 -14.59 28.42 16.05
N PHE A 770 -13.27 28.52 16.23
CA PHE A 770 -12.39 27.38 16.38
C PHE A 770 -12.72 26.57 17.63
N PHE A 771 -12.94 27.23 18.78
CA PHE A 771 -13.35 26.54 20.00
C PHE A 771 -14.75 25.91 19.87
N GLU A 772 -15.70 26.57 19.22
CA GLU A 772 -17.03 26.00 18.94
C GLU A 772 -16.94 24.77 18.03
N LEU A 773 -16.18 24.84 16.93
CA LEU A 773 -15.94 23.71 16.02
C LEU A 773 -15.22 22.56 16.71
N LYS A 774 -14.24 22.86 17.58
CA LYS A 774 -13.53 21.86 18.38
C LYS A 774 -14.48 21.16 19.35
N ALA A 775 -15.36 21.90 20.02
CA ALA A 775 -16.37 21.32 20.90
C ALA A 775 -17.35 20.44 20.12
N VAL A 776 -17.79 20.87 18.93
CA VAL A 776 -18.64 20.04 18.05
C VAL A 776 -17.89 18.77 17.62
N LEU A 777 -16.63 18.88 17.24
CA LEU A 777 -15.80 17.72 16.86
C LEU A 777 -15.68 16.73 18.02
N GLU A 778 -15.37 17.20 19.24
CA GLU A 778 -15.32 16.34 20.43
C GLU A 778 -16.66 15.66 20.73
N THR A 779 -17.78 16.37 20.56
CA THR A 779 -19.11 15.74 20.72
C THR A 779 -19.37 14.68 19.65
N LYS A 780 -18.99 14.93 18.39
CA LYS A 780 -19.13 13.95 17.32
C LYS A 780 -18.24 12.74 17.52
N GLU A 781 -17.00 12.92 17.97
CA GLU A 781 -16.11 11.83 18.32
C GLU A 781 -16.66 10.97 19.45
N ARG A 782 -17.28 11.58 20.48
CA ARG A 782 -17.99 10.84 21.53
C ARG A 782 -19.15 10.04 20.94
N THR A 783 -20.00 10.64 20.09
CA THR A 783 -21.10 9.89 19.46
C THR A 783 -20.61 8.74 18.57
N ILE A 784 -19.48 8.89 17.88
CA ILE A 784 -18.88 7.82 17.08
C ILE A 784 -18.38 6.69 17.98
N LYS A 785 -17.78 7.01 19.15
CA LYS A 785 -17.37 6.00 20.12
C LYS A 785 -18.57 5.24 20.69
N ASP A 786 -19.65 5.94 21.03
CA ASP A 786 -20.87 5.32 21.56
C ASP A 786 -21.53 4.40 20.51
N LEU A 787 -21.67 4.88 19.26
CA LEU A 787 -22.21 4.07 18.16
C LEU A 787 -21.33 2.85 17.84
N LYS A 788 -20.00 2.98 17.95
CA LYS A 788 -19.09 1.83 17.80
C LYS A 788 -19.31 0.80 18.89
N ALA A 789 -19.46 1.22 20.14
CA ALA A 789 -19.77 0.33 21.25
C ALA A 789 -21.12 -0.37 21.05
N GLU A 790 -22.16 0.34 20.58
CA GLU A 790 -23.46 -0.27 20.24
C GLU A 790 -23.34 -1.32 19.13
N VAL A 791 -22.54 -1.05 18.09
CA VAL A 791 -22.28 -2.02 17.00
C VAL A 791 -21.51 -3.24 17.51
N GLU A 792 -20.54 -3.06 18.42
CA GLU A 792 -19.81 -4.17 19.03
C GLU A 792 -20.74 -5.07 19.85
N VAL A 793 -21.64 -4.49 20.65
CA VAL A 793 -22.66 -5.24 21.40
C VAL A 793 -23.60 -5.99 20.45
N ALA A 794 -24.13 -5.32 19.42
CA ALA A 794 -25.01 -5.97 18.45
C ALA A 794 -24.31 -7.09 17.67
N ASN A 795 -23.01 -6.95 17.39
CA ASN A 795 -22.21 -8.01 16.78
C ASN A 795 -22.02 -9.20 17.73
N ALA A 796 -21.77 -8.96 19.02
CA ALA A 796 -21.69 -10.01 20.03
C ALA A 796 -23.02 -10.78 20.14
N ASP A 797 -24.15 -10.07 20.17
CA ASP A 797 -25.49 -10.67 20.18
C ASP A 797 -25.74 -11.48 18.90
N ALA A 798 -25.37 -10.96 17.73
CA ALA A 798 -25.50 -11.67 16.46
C ALA A 798 -24.59 -12.91 16.38
N VAL A 799 -23.43 -12.91 17.04
CA VAL A 799 -22.57 -14.10 17.17
C VAL A 799 -23.25 -15.11 18.11
N GLY A 800 -23.76 -14.68 19.26
CA GLY A 800 -24.50 -15.54 20.18
C GLY A 800 -25.71 -16.21 19.52
N LEU A 801 -26.53 -15.46 18.77
CA LEU A 801 -27.66 -16.01 18.03
C LEU A 801 -27.24 -17.00 16.94
N ARG A 802 -26.09 -16.80 16.29
CA ARG A 802 -25.56 -17.77 15.31
C ARG A 802 -25.12 -19.06 15.98
N GLU A 803 -24.49 -18.98 17.15
CA GLU A 803 -24.11 -20.16 17.93
C GLU A 803 -25.34 -20.93 18.42
N GLU A 804 -26.38 -20.24 18.89
CA GLU A 804 -27.66 -20.86 19.26
C GLU A 804 -28.35 -21.51 18.05
N LEU A 805 -28.36 -20.84 16.89
CA LEU A 805 -28.92 -21.40 15.66
C LEU A 805 -28.16 -22.67 15.24
N GLN A 806 -26.82 -22.66 15.32
CA GLN A 806 -26.01 -23.86 15.05
C GLN A 806 -26.32 -25.01 16.01
N ARG A 807 -26.52 -24.73 17.31
CA ARG A 807 -26.94 -25.73 18.29
C ARG A 807 -28.31 -26.32 17.95
N VAL A 808 -29.30 -25.46 17.69
CA VAL A 808 -30.66 -25.89 17.31
C VAL A 808 -30.66 -26.67 16.00
N GLU A 809 -29.85 -26.28 15.02
CA GLU A 809 -29.69 -27.05 13.79
C GLU A 809 -29.07 -28.42 14.04
N HIS A 810 -28.10 -28.54 14.95
CA HIS A 810 -27.53 -29.82 15.32
C HIS A 810 -28.56 -30.71 16.02
N GLU A 811 -29.27 -30.17 17.01
CA GLU A 811 -30.37 -30.87 17.69
C GLU A 811 -31.47 -31.31 16.69
N LEU A 812 -31.79 -30.47 15.70
CA LEU A 812 -32.75 -30.82 14.66
C LEU A 812 -32.24 -31.92 13.72
N ARG A 813 -30.93 -31.94 13.40
CA ARG A 813 -30.32 -33.05 12.63
C ARG A 813 -30.41 -34.36 13.42
N ASP A 814 -30.13 -34.32 14.71
CA ASP A 814 -30.19 -35.50 15.59
C ASP A 814 -31.64 -35.97 15.80
N ALA A 815 -32.58 -35.04 15.97
CA ALA A 815 -34.01 -35.33 16.01
C ALA A 815 -34.52 -35.95 14.70
N ARG A 816 -34.06 -35.46 13.54
CA ARG A 816 -34.40 -36.05 12.23
C ARG A 816 -33.76 -37.43 12.03
N HIS A 817 -32.56 -37.65 12.58
CA HIS A 817 -31.91 -38.96 12.53
C HIS A 817 -32.67 -39.97 13.39
N THR A 818 -33.03 -39.61 14.62
CA THR A 818 -33.86 -40.44 15.50
C THR A 818 -35.25 -40.69 14.92
N GLU A 819 -35.89 -39.68 14.32
CA GLU A 819 -37.14 -39.86 13.58
C GLU A 819 -37.01 -40.87 12.43
N ARG A 820 -35.91 -40.82 11.68
CA ARG A 820 -35.65 -41.77 10.59
C ARG A 820 -35.52 -43.20 11.12
N ILE A 821 -34.76 -43.39 12.19
CA ILE A 821 -34.62 -44.69 12.86
C ILE A 821 -36.00 -45.19 13.33
N LEU A 822 -36.78 -44.35 14.03
CA LEU A 822 -38.11 -44.73 14.50
C LEU A 822 -39.09 -45.05 13.35
N ARG A 823 -38.96 -44.37 12.19
CA ARG A 823 -39.75 -44.70 11.00
C ARG A 823 -39.34 -46.04 10.39
N GLU A 824 -38.05 -46.37 10.38
CA GLU A 824 -37.53 -47.67 9.95
C GLU A 824 -38.00 -48.78 10.90
N ASP A 825 -37.93 -48.57 12.21
CA ASP A 825 -38.45 -49.49 13.23
C ASP A 825 -39.97 -49.68 13.11
N LEU A 826 -40.72 -48.60 12.85
CA LEU A 826 -42.17 -48.68 12.65
C LEU A 826 -42.51 -49.47 11.38
N ARG A 827 -41.76 -49.29 10.29
CA ARG A 827 -41.92 -50.09 9.07
C ARG A 827 -41.61 -51.56 9.32
N ALA A 828 -40.48 -51.87 9.96
CA ALA A 828 -40.15 -53.24 10.35
C ALA A 828 -41.22 -53.85 11.29
N GLY A 829 -41.80 -53.05 12.17
CA GLY A 829 -42.94 -53.42 13.01
C GLY A 829 -44.23 -53.68 12.23
N GLN A 830 -44.51 -52.88 11.20
CA GLN A 830 -45.65 -53.08 10.31
C GLN A 830 -45.47 -54.33 9.44
N ASP A 831 -44.28 -54.54 8.89
CA ASP A 831 -43.94 -55.72 8.10
C ASP A 831 -44.08 -56.99 8.95
N SER A 832 -43.49 -57.01 10.15
CA SER A 832 -43.63 -58.16 11.07
C SER A 832 -45.06 -58.39 11.54
N ARG A 833 -45.86 -57.34 11.74
CA ARG A 833 -47.29 -57.46 12.02
C ARG A 833 -48.05 -58.04 10.82
N SER A 834 -47.78 -57.58 9.61
CA SER A 834 -48.42 -58.08 8.39
C SER A 834 -48.09 -59.54 8.13
N ASP A 835 -46.83 -59.95 8.36
CA ASP A 835 -46.40 -61.35 8.31
C ASP A 835 -47.15 -62.20 9.35
N PHE A 836 -47.36 -61.66 10.56
CA PHE A 836 -48.08 -62.37 11.61
C PHE A 836 -49.59 -62.49 11.30
N GLU A 837 -50.21 -61.43 10.77
CA GLU A 837 -51.60 -61.44 10.30
C GLU A 837 -51.78 -62.44 9.14
N GLN A 838 -50.85 -62.46 8.18
CA GLN A 838 -50.88 -63.42 7.07
C GLN A 838 -50.76 -64.88 7.57
N ARG A 839 -49.87 -65.16 8.53
CA ARG A 839 -49.78 -66.50 9.16
C ARG A 839 -51.06 -66.89 9.89
N LEU A 840 -51.75 -65.94 10.51
CA LEU A 840 -53.02 -66.14 11.19
C LEU A 840 -54.15 -66.44 10.19
N GLU A 841 -54.19 -65.72 9.08
CA GLU A 841 -55.12 -65.97 7.98
C GLU A 841 -54.88 -67.34 7.33
N ASP A 842 -53.62 -67.70 7.06
CA ASP A 842 -53.24 -69.00 6.51
C ASP A 842 -53.61 -70.14 7.49
N GLY A 843 -53.37 -69.95 8.79
CA GLY A 843 -53.79 -70.86 9.84
C GLY A 843 -55.32 -71.00 9.93
N GLY A 844 -56.06 -69.90 9.81
CA GLY A 844 -57.52 -69.88 9.76
C GLY A 844 -58.08 -70.63 8.54
N ARG A 845 -57.47 -70.44 7.36
CA ARG A 845 -57.83 -71.18 6.14
C ARG A 845 -57.59 -72.68 6.30
N LEU A 846 -56.47 -73.07 6.91
CA LEU A 846 -56.17 -74.48 7.17
C LEU A 846 -57.18 -75.11 8.14
N LEU A 847 -57.54 -74.41 9.22
CA LEU A 847 -58.57 -74.88 10.17
C LEU A 847 -59.93 -75.07 9.50
N ALA A 848 -60.34 -74.12 8.65
CA ALA A 848 -61.59 -74.22 7.90
C ALA A 848 -61.60 -75.44 6.96
N GLN A 849 -60.48 -75.71 6.26
CA GLN A 849 -60.35 -76.89 5.40
C GLN A 849 -60.44 -78.21 6.20
N ILE A 850 -59.80 -78.28 7.36
CA ILE A 850 -59.86 -79.48 8.24
C ILE A 850 -61.29 -79.71 8.74
N LEU A 851 -61.98 -78.64 9.16
CA LEU A 851 -63.36 -78.72 9.63
C LEU A 851 -64.32 -79.16 8.52
N ASP A 852 -64.17 -78.65 7.30
CA ASP A 852 -64.99 -79.06 6.15
C ASP A 852 -64.84 -80.57 5.84
N VAL A 853 -63.60 -81.08 5.85
CA VAL A 853 -63.34 -82.53 5.71
C VAL A 853 -63.96 -83.33 6.86
N ALA A 854 -63.89 -82.84 8.10
CA ALA A 854 -64.46 -83.54 9.25
C ALA A 854 -66.00 -83.54 9.25
N ILE A 855 -66.63 -82.44 8.86
CA ILE A 855 -68.10 -82.33 8.71
C ILE A 855 -68.58 -83.26 7.60
N THR A 856 -67.95 -83.22 6.43
CA THR A 856 -68.29 -84.12 5.31
C THR A 856 -68.11 -85.60 5.68
N PHE A 857 -67.07 -85.94 6.45
CA PHE A 857 -66.87 -87.28 6.98
C PHE A 857 -68.00 -87.71 7.93
N ARG A 858 -68.37 -86.90 8.92
CA ARG A 858 -69.52 -87.16 9.81
C ARG A 858 -70.81 -87.37 9.01
N ASP A 859 -71.13 -86.46 8.10
CA ASP A 859 -72.37 -86.52 7.31
C ASP A 859 -72.44 -87.79 6.46
N SER A 860 -71.31 -88.24 5.93
CA SER A 860 -71.24 -89.51 5.20
C SER A 860 -71.54 -90.72 6.10
N HIS A 861 -71.06 -90.71 7.35
CA HIS A 861 -71.32 -91.76 8.33
C HIS A 861 -72.77 -91.76 8.82
N VAL A 862 -73.35 -90.59 9.08
CA VAL A 862 -74.78 -90.45 9.42
C VAL A 862 -75.65 -91.03 8.29
N LYS A 863 -75.35 -90.68 7.02
CA LYS A 863 -76.06 -91.23 5.85
C LYS A 863 -75.90 -92.75 5.73
N ALA A 864 -74.69 -93.27 5.95
CA ALA A 864 -74.43 -94.72 5.95
C ALA A 864 -75.17 -95.45 7.09
N MET A 865 -75.30 -94.82 8.25
CA MET A 865 -76.05 -95.36 9.39
C MET A 865 -77.55 -95.41 9.10
N ALA A 866 -78.12 -94.31 8.59
CA ALA A 866 -79.54 -94.23 8.24
C ALA A 866 -79.93 -95.28 7.18
N THR A 867 -79.09 -95.46 6.17
CA THR A 867 -79.29 -96.50 5.14
C THR A 867 -79.17 -97.91 5.71
N ALA A 868 -78.21 -98.17 6.60
CA ALA A 868 -78.06 -99.47 7.25
C ALA A 868 -79.23 -99.82 8.20
N GLN A 869 -79.74 -98.84 8.95
CA GLN A 869 -80.92 -98.99 9.81
C GLN A 869 -82.18 -99.23 8.98
N ALA A 870 -82.36 -98.53 7.86
CA ALA A 870 -83.45 -98.78 6.92
C ALA A 870 -83.41 -100.23 6.38
N MET A 871 -82.22 -100.75 6.07
CA MET A 871 -82.05 -102.13 5.60
C MET A 871 -82.33 -103.19 6.68
N THR A 872 -82.08 -102.91 7.96
CA THR A 872 -82.37 -103.85 9.07
C THR A 872 -83.83 -103.79 9.56
N SER A 873 -84.53 -102.67 9.34
CA SER A 873 -85.93 -102.48 9.74
C SER A 873 -86.96 -103.32 8.97
N HIS A 874 -86.60 -103.91 7.83
CA HIS A 874 -87.53 -104.71 7.01
C HIS A 874 -87.78 -106.14 7.49
N ALA A 875 -87.23 -106.55 8.64
CA ALA A 875 -87.41 -107.90 9.19
C ALA A 875 -87.66 -107.89 10.70
N THR A 876 -88.79 -107.34 11.16
CA THR A 876 -89.51 -107.78 12.38
C THR A 876 -90.77 -106.95 12.60
N SER A 877 -91.91 -107.44 12.14
CA SER A 877 -93.23 -106.97 12.58
C SER A 877 -94.09 -108.20 12.87
N GLY A 878 -94.36 -108.46 14.15
CA GLY A 878 -95.31 -109.49 14.57
C GLY A 878 -95.11 -110.02 15.99
N ARG A 879 -96.00 -109.54 16.89
CA ARG A 879 -96.58 -110.20 18.09
C ARG A 879 -96.04 -109.89 19.51
N HIS A 880 -96.96 -109.27 20.27
CA HIS A 880 -97.38 -109.46 21.69
C HIS A 880 -96.34 -109.22 22.80
N ALA A 881 -96.51 -108.24 23.71
CA ALA A 881 -97.56 -107.95 24.72
C ALA A 881 -97.22 -108.52 26.12
N ALA A 882 -97.47 -107.68 27.14
CA ALA A 882 -97.51 -107.96 28.59
C ALA A 882 -96.16 -108.26 29.28
N SER A 883 -95.92 -107.94 30.54
CA SER A 883 -96.52 -107.03 31.53
C SER A 883 -95.59 -107.01 32.76
N THR A 884 -95.63 -105.90 33.49
CA THR A 884 -95.61 -105.80 34.97
C THR A 884 -94.39 -106.20 35.84
N ASN A 885 -94.09 -105.24 36.73
CA ASN A 885 -93.58 -105.33 38.10
C ASN A 885 -92.05 -105.25 38.27
N MET A 886 -91.45 -104.55 39.25
CA MET A 886 -91.77 -103.56 40.31
C MET A 886 -90.72 -103.76 41.41
N ALA A 887 -90.14 -102.65 41.92
CA ALA A 887 -89.39 -102.46 43.18
C ALA A 887 -88.04 -103.24 43.35
N GLU A 888 -86.92 -102.69 43.86
CA GLU A 888 -86.70 -101.73 44.96
C GLU A 888 -85.38 -100.93 44.82
N SER A 889 -85.44 -99.65 45.23
CA SER A 889 -84.49 -98.75 45.96
C SER A 889 -82.96 -98.98 45.89
N ALA A 890 -82.08 -97.97 45.78
CA ALA A 890 -82.07 -96.66 46.46
C ALA A 890 -81.03 -95.68 45.84
N LEU A 891 -81.38 -94.37 45.76
CA LEU A 891 -80.54 -93.14 45.80
C LEU A 891 -79.42 -93.02 44.71
N SER A 892 -79.50 -92.22 43.64
CA SER A 892 -79.81 -90.78 43.54
C SER A 892 -80.24 -90.34 42.11
N SER A 893 -81.42 -89.73 41.98
CA SER A 893 -82.01 -89.03 40.81
C SER A 893 -83.31 -88.35 41.30
N GLY A 894 -83.86 -87.23 40.81
CA GLY A 894 -83.58 -86.37 39.66
C GLY A 894 -84.77 -85.40 39.43
N LEU A 895 -84.82 -84.89 38.19
CA LEU A 895 -85.98 -84.40 37.43
C LEU A 895 -86.51 -82.95 37.57
N ARG A 896 -86.47 -82.23 36.45
CA ARG A 896 -87.57 -82.27 35.46
C ARG A 896 -86.98 -82.61 34.06
N HIS A 897 -87.35 -83.72 33.41
CA HIS A 897 -88.53 -83.94 32.53
C HIS A 897 -88.44 -83.15 31.22
N SER A 898 -88.78 -83.61 30.01
CA SER A 898 -89.24 -84.87 29.38
C SER A 898 -89.48 -84.44 27.90
N ILE A 899 -89.32 -85.25 26.86
CA ILE A 899 -90.40 -86.10 26.31
C ILE A 899 -89.79 -87.03 25.26
N ILE A 900 -90.05 -88.32 25.46
CA ILE A 900 -90.02 -89.36 24.45
C ILE A 900 -91.27 -89.20 23.56
N GLY A 901 -91.06 -89.34 22.25
CA GLY A 901 -92.10 -89.78 21.32
C GLY A 901 -92.51 -88.69 20.33
N HIS A 902 -92.04 -88.83 19.09
CA HIS A 902 -92.86 -88.92 17.88
C HIS A 902 -91.89 -89.40 16.79
N GLY A 903 -92.14 -90.58 16.24
CA GLY A 903 -91.33 -91.08 15.13
C GLY A 903 -91.46 -90.13 13.96
N HIS A 904 -90.34 -89.66 13.41
CA HIS A 904 -90.12 -89.17 12.05
C HIS A 904 -88.60 -88.97 11.93
N ASN A 905 -88.05 -89.25 10.75
CA ASN A 905 -86.63 -89.12 10.41
C ASN A 905 -85.96 -87.86 11.00
N GLU A 906 -85.01 -88.01 11.93
CA GLU A 906 -84.15 -86.88 12.32
C GLU A 906 -82.89 -86.86 11.43
N GLU A 907 -82.90 -85.86 10.57
CA GLU A 907 -81.76 -85.29 9.87
C GLU A 907 -80.76 -84.77 10.94
N ALA A 908 -79.48 -85.14 10.85
CA ALA A 908 -78.49 -84.73 11.85
C ALA A 908 -78.38 -83.19 11.98
N GLU A 909 -78.15 -82.70 13.19
CA GLU A 909 -78.00 -81.25 13.45
C GLU A 909 -76.97 -80.62 12.48
N PRO A 910 -77.34 -79.51 11.78
CA PRO A 910 -76.43 -78.78 10.90
C PRO A 910 -75.26 -78.18 11.69
N ILE A 911 -74.02 -78.45 11.25
CA ILE A 911 -72.82 -77.85 11.87
C ILE A 911 -72.51 -76.54 11.15
N ASP A 912 -72.42 -75.43 11.89
CA ASP A 912 -71.95 -74.15 11.35
C ASP A 912 -70.41 -74.08 11.38
N PRO A 913 -69.73 -74.02 10.21
CA PRO A 913 -68.27 -73.93 10.15
C PRO A 913 -67.71 -72.57 10.60
N SER A 914 -68.56 -71.57 10.85
CA SER A 914 -68.16 -70.22 11.26
C SER A 914 -67.71 -70.14 12.72
N GLU A 915 -68.08 -71.12 13.55
CA GLU A 915 -67.67 -71.23 14.96
C GLU A 915 -66.83 -72.50 15.18
N PRO A 916 -65.49 -72.45 15.00
CA PRO A 916 -64.66 -73.65 14.97
C PRO A 916 -64.66 -74.43 16.30
N ALA A 917 -64.79 -73.73 17.42
CA ALA A 917 -64.84 -74.37 18.75
C ALA A 917 -66.13 -75.17 18.96
N ALA A 918 -67.28 -74.62 18.56
CA ALA A 918 -68.57 -75.32 18.66
C ALA A 918 -68.66 -76.48 17.67
N ALA A 919 -68.17 -76.29 16.44
CA ALA A 919 -68.12 -77.34 15.42
C ALA A 919 -67.28 -78.55 15.87
N LEU A 920 -66.13 -78.33 16.52
CA LEU A 920 -65.28 -79.42 17.05
C LEU A 920 -65.98 -80.21 18.17
N GLU A 921 -66.72 -79.57 19.07
CA GLU A 921 -67.44 -80.27 20.13
C GLU A 921 -68.56 -81.16 19.57
N ILE A 922 -69.30 -80.69 18.56
CA ILE A 922 -70.34 -81.49 17.89
C ILE A 922 -69.71 -82.68 17.15
N LEU A 923 -68.59 -82.47 16.44
CA LEU A 923 -67.86 -83.54 15.77
C LEU A 923 -67.32 -84.58 16.78
N ARG A 924 -66.87 -84.12 17.96
CA ARG A 924 -66.38 -85.00 19.03
C ARG A 924 -67.48 -85.83 19.67
N ALA A 925 -68.71 -85.34 19.72
CA ALA A 925 -69.87 -86.04 20.28
C ALA A 925 -70.39 -87.20 19.40
N PHE A 926 -69.90 -87.35 18.16
CA PHE A 926 -70.34 -88.43 17.27
C PHE A 926 -69.86 -89.81 17.76
N ASP A 927 -70.81 -90.69 18.11
CA ASP A 927 -70.55 -92.03 18.62
C ASP A 927 -70.16 -93.00 17.49
N HIS A 928 -68.85 -93.14 17.28
CA HIS A 928 -68.27 -94.03 16.27
C HIS A 928 -68.46 -95.51 16.59
N ASP A 929 -68.53 -95.88 17.88
CA ASP A 929 -68.67 -97.28 18.30
C ASP A 929 -70.08 -97.79 17.98
N HIS A 930 -71.10 -96.95 18.23
CA HIS A 930 -72.47 -97.27 17.84
C HIS A 930 -72.63 -97.39 16.31
N PHE A 931 -72.00 -96.49 15.54
CA PHE A 931 -71.97 -96.59 14.08
C PHE A 931 -71.39 -97.94 13.61
N LEU A 932 -70.22 -98.33 14.11
CA LEU A 932 -69.57 -99.60 13.75
C LEU A 932 -70.42 -100.81 14.14
N GLU A 933 -71.11 -100.76 15.29
CA GLU A 933 -72.02 -101.81 15.73
C GLU A 933 -73.21 -101.98 14.77
N VAL A 934 -73.86 -100.88 14.38
CA VAL A 934 -75.01 -100.89 13.45
C VAL A 934 -74.62 -101.42 12.07
N ILE A 935 -73.48 -100.98 11.53
CA ILE A 935 -72.96 -101.46 10.25
C ILE A 935 -72.58 -102.95 10.32
N SER A 936 -71.92 -103.38 11.40
CA SER A 936 -71.55 -104.78 11.61
C SER A 936 -72.78 -105.69 11.72
N LYS A 937 -73.79 -105.28 12.50
CA LYS A 937 -75.08 -105.96 12.61
C LYS A 937 -75.77 -106.09 11.26
N THR A 938 -75.87 -105.00 10.50
CA THR A 938 -76.46 -104.99 9.15
C THR A 938 -75.70 -105.92 8.20
N GLY A 939 -74.36 -105.89 8.23
CA GLY A 939 -73.52 -106.82 7.46
C GLY A 939 -73.75 -108.29 7.83
N SER A 940 -73.99 -108.60 9.11
CA SER A 940 -74.35 -109.95 9.55
C SER A 940 -75.74 -110.39 9.06
N THR A 941 -76.71 -109.46 9.04
CA THR A 941 -78.08 -109.74 8.55
C THR A 941 -78.08 -109.98 7.05
N ILE A 942 -77.36 -109.16 6.28
CA ILE A 942 -77.20 -109.34 4.83
C ILE A 942 -76.57 -110.71 4.52
N ARG A 943 -75.52 -111.12 5.25
CA ARG A 943 -74.91 -112.45 5.09
C ARG A 943 -75.90 -113.59 5.42
N LYS A 944 -76.75 -113.41 6.44
CA LYS A 944 -77.81 -114.36 6.79
C LYS A 944 -78.88 -114.45 5.68
N TRP A 945 -79.34 -113.33 5.13
CA TRP A 945 -80.27 -113.29 4.01
C TRP A 945 -79.69 -113.92 2.75
N GLN A 946 -78.43 -113.65 2.41
CA GLN A 946 -77.76 -114.32 1.29
C GLN A 946 -77.74 -115.84 1.46
N LYS A 947 -77.49 -116.35 2.68
CA LYS A 947 -77.54 -117.78 2.98
C LYS A 947 -78.97 -118.35 2.86
N GLN A 948 -79.97 -117.65 3.36
CA GLN A 948 -81.39 -118.06 3.26
C GLN A 948 -81.91 -118.03 1.82
N CYS A 949 -81.58 -117.01 1.03
CA CYS A 949 -81.91 -116.95 -0.40
C CYS A 949 -81.28 -118.12 -1.17
N LYS A 950 -80.05 -118.54 -0.82
CA LYS A 950 -79.42 -119.74 -1.40
C LYS A 950 -80.20 -121.01 -1.05
N GLU A 951 -80.68 -121.14 0.19
CA GLU A 951 -81.47 -122.29 0.65
C GLU A 951 -82.88 -122.36 0.02
N TYR A 952 -83.59 -121.23 -0.09
CA TYR A 952 -84.89 -121.15 -0.78
C TYR A 952 -84.78 -121.47 -2.28
N ARG A 953 -83.68 -121.05 -2.92
CA ARG A 953 -83.42 -121.35 -4.34
C ARG A 953 -83.19 -122.85 -4.59
N GLU A 954 -82.62 -123.58 -3.63
CA GLU A 954 -82.47 -125.05 -3.73
C GLU A 954 -83.79 -125.79 -3.45
N ARG A 955 -84.63 -125.33 -2.52
CA ARG A 955 -85.95 -125.97 -2.24
C ARG A 955 -87.00 -125.77 -3.35
N ALA A 956 -86.88 -124.75 -4.20
CA ALA A 956 -87.86 -124.43 -5.24
C ALA A 956 -87.74 -125.27 -6.54
N LYS A 957 -86.72 -126.13 -6.69
CA LYS A 957 -86.46 -126.87 -7.95
C LYS A 957 -87.46 -127.99 -8.32
N GLY A 958 -88.51 -128.29 -7.52
CA GLY A 958 -89.28 -129.54 -7.64
C GLY A 958 -90.81 -129.51 -7.85
N LYS A 959 -91.51 -128.38 -8.03
CA LYS A 959 -93.00 -128.37 -8.05
C LYS A 959 -93.66 -127.31 -8.96
N ILE A 960 -93.47 -127.34 -10.29
CA ILE A 960 -94.13 -126.35 -11.19
C ILE A 960 -94.67 -126.95 -12.52
N SER A 961 -95.21 -128.17 -12.53
CA SER A 961 -96.07 -128.61 -13.64
C SER A 961 -97.19 -129.54 -13.17
N PHE A 962 -98.43 -129.05 -13.13
CA PHE A 962 -99.63 -129.88 -12.99
C PHE A 962 -100.33 -130.00 -14.36
N ARG A 963 -100.92 -131.17 -14.63
CA ARG A 963 -101.20 -131.68 -15.99
C ARG A 963 -102.69 -131.72 -16.39
N ASN A 964 -103.57 -130.97 -15.71
CA ASN A 964 -105.01 -130.94 -15.98
C ASN A 964 -105.49 -129.49 -16.22
N PHE A 965 -105.80 -129.13 -17.47
CA PHE A 965 -106.41 -127.85 -17.87
C PHE A 965 -107.87 -128.08 -18.30
N ALA A 966 -108.81 -127.23 -17.87
CA ALA A 966 -110.22 -127.29 -18.25
C ALA A 966 -110.63 -126.11 -19.16
N LYS A 967 -111.75 -126.27 -19.87
CA LYS A 967 -112.24 -125.29 -20.86
C LYS A 967 -112.72 -124.01 -20.14
N GLY A 968 -111.91 -122.95 -20.18
CA GLY A 968 -112.15 -121.68 -19.46
C GLY A 968 -110.91 -121.12 -18.74
N ASP A 969 -109.85 -121.93 -18.58
CA ASP A 969 -108.61 -121.48 -17.94
C ASP A 969 -107.73 -120.64 -18.88
N LEU A 970 -107.29 -119.48 -18.37
CA LEU A 970 -106.39 -118.57 -19.07
C LEU A 970 -104.93 -118.97 -18.79
N ALA A 971 -104.11 -119.13 -19.84
CA ALA A 971 -102.68 -119.42 -19.72
C ALA A 971 -101.85 -118.17 -20.05
N LEU A 972 -101.02 -117.72 -19.10
CA LEU A 972 -100.12 -116.58 -19.28
C LEU A 972 -98.71 -117.06 -19.71
N PHE A 973 -98.19 -116.56 -20.84
CA PHE A 973 -96.86 -116.88 -21.35
C PHE A 973 -95.86 -115.77 -20.98
N LEU A 974 -94.90 -116.04 -20.09
CA LEU A 974 -93.83 -115.10 -19.75
C LEU A 974 -92.49 -115.48 -20.43
N PRO A 975 -91.82 -114.55 -21.14
CA PRO A 975 -90.48 -114.78 -21.69
C PRO A 975 -89.43 -114.90 -20.57
N THR A 976 -88.71 -116.02 -20.50
CA THR A 976 -87.58 -116.19 -19.57
C THR A 976 -86.27 -115.81 -20.27
N ARG A 977 -85.55 -114.83 -19.71
CA ARG A 977 -84.31 -114.27 -20.26
C ARG A 977 -83.07 -115.11 -19.86
N ASN A 978 -83.11 -116.41 -20.15
CA ASN A 978 -81.93 -117.29 -20.21
C ASN A 978 -82.19 -118.43 -21.20
N SER A 979 -81.71 -118.24 -22.42
CA SER A 979 -82.00 -119.05 -23.60
C SER A 979 -80.96 -120.17 -23.82
N VAL A 980 -81.27 -121.41 -23.43
CA VAL A 980 -80.66 -122.63 -24.04
C VAL A 980 -81.65 -123.80 -24.21
N SER A 981 -82.87 -123.74 -23.67
CA SER A 981 -83.97 -124.63 -24.10
C SER A 981 -85.30 -123.95 -23.77
N LYS A 982 -86.30 -124.07 -24.66
CA LYS A 982 -87.67 -123.56 -24.46
C LYS A 982 -88.52 -124.62 -23.72
N PRO A 983 -88.80 -124.44 -22.42
CA PRO A 983 -90.00 -125.05 -21.82
C PRO A 983 -90.97 -123.95 -21.40
N TRP A 984 -92.13 -123.89 -22.06
CA TRP A 984 -93.23 -123.02 -21.68
C TRP A 984 -93.88 -123.55 -20.40
N ALA A 985 -94.11 -122.69 -19.42
CA ALA A 985 -94.88 -122.98 -18.21
C ALA A 985 -96.20 -122.20 -18.25
N ALA A 986 -97.32 -122.90 -18.13
CA ALA A 986 -98.66 -122.30 -18.13
C ALA A 986 -99.16 -122.15 -16.67
N PHE A 987 -99.64 -120.95 -16.33
CA PHE A 987 -100.19 -120.59 -15.02
C PHE A 987 -101.69 -120.28 -15.17
N ASN A 988 -102.52 -120.81 -14.28
CA ASN A 988 -103.95 -120.48 -14.14
C ASN A 988 -104.10 -119.39 -13.06
N GLY A 989 -104.71 -118.25 -13.41
CA GLY A 989 -104.85 -117.09 -12.52
C GLY A 989 -106.30 -116.87 -12.08
N GLN A 990 -106.54 -116.85 -10.77
CA GLN A 990 -107.72 -116.21 -10.18
C GLN A 990 -107.39 -114.76 -9.83
N SER A 991 -108.37 -113.90 -10.12
CA SER A 991 -108.40 -112.45 -10.02
C SER A 991 -107.93 -111.90 -8.68
N GLU A 992 -106.85 -111.11 -8.66
CA GLU A 992 -106.70 -109.85 -7.92
C GLU A 992 -105.30 -109.24 -8.15
N THR A 993 -105.25 -107.93 -8.38
CA THR A 993 -104.04 -107.06 -8.42
C THR A 993 -103.01 -107.30 -9.55
N LEU A 994 -103.19 -106.60 -10.68
CA LEU A 994 -102.12 -106.29 -11.64
C LEU A 994 -101.54 -104.90 -11.31
N LEU A 995 -100.37 -104.90 -10.68
CA LEU A 995 -99.54 -103.71 -10.45
C LEU A 995 -98.80 -103.33 -11.75
N TRP A 996 -99.02 -102.12 -12.24
CA TRP A 996 -98.13 -101.44 -13.18
C TRP A 996 -96.87 -100.97 -12.45
N TYR A 997 -95.69 -101.36 -12.92
CA TYR A 997 -94.48 -100.55 -12.78
C TYR A 997 -93.50 -100.85 -13.93
N LEU A 998 -93.20 -99.82 -14.71
CA LEU A 998 -92.03 -99.77 -15.59
C LEU A 998 -91.32 -98.44 -15.28
N PRO A 999 -90.21 -98.47 -14.51
CA PRO A 999 -89.38 -97.29 -14.30
C PRO A 999 -88.37 -97.17 -15.45
N VAL A 1000 -88.31 -96.00 -16.08
CA VAL A 1000 -87.14 -95.60 -16.88
C VAL A 1000 -86.10 -95.06 -15.90
N ILE A 1001 -85.05 -95.85 -15.72
CA ILE A 1001 -83.80 -95.47 -15.08
C ILE A 1001 -82.99 -94.71 -16.13
N LEU A 1002 -82.68 -93.44 -15.89
CA LEU A 1002 -81.48 -92.80 -16.44
C LEU A 1002 -80.46 -92.73 -15.31
N THR A 1003 -79.44 -93.57 -15.48
CA THR A 1003 -78.22 -93.70 -14.70
C THR A 1003 -77.32 -92.48 -14.88
N ASP A 1004 -77.08 -91.78 -13.79
CA ASP A 1004 -75.76 -91.28 -13.37
C ASP A 1004 -74.90 -92.50 -12.93
N PRO A 1005 -73.65 -92.40 -12.42
CA PRO A 1005 -72.49 -91.53 -12.64
C PRO A 1005 -71.21 -92.41 -12.81
N ARG A 1006 -70.03 -91.79 -12.61
CA ARG A 1006 -68.91 -92.27 -11.75
C ARG A 1006 -68.72 -93.78 -11.54
#